data_AF-A0A1Y3KP44-F1
#
_entry.id   AF-A0A1Y3KP44-F1
#
_cell.length_a   1.000
_cell.length_b   1.000
_cell.length_c   1.000
_cell.angle_alpha   90.00
_cell.angle_beta   90.00
_cell.angle_gamma   90.00
#
_symmetry.space_group_name_H-M   'P 1'
#
loop_
_entity.id
_entity.type
_entity.pdbx_description
1 polymer ?
#
loop_
_entity_poly.entity_id
_entity_poly.type
_entity_poly.pdbx_seq_one_letter_code
_entity_poly.pdbx_strand_id
1 'polypeptide(L)'
;MPAEITPVDSIDVLIARLLPAWLVKAQGEHVRALYVAMREQQAIAERVRAYFKTLPNLDDFAQALLEPALREAGLLEADVRDTYVVIRQELALPTAAPNLPAPRQVFRSRQTLLAAALHNFHEEELQSSPFRRAHLENAHGTRLSLSFEAFVRCCRRLDIGGQYQVLIHQLLHPKARPGTPPGHAARQSELLLEGNLRLQMEVAVRLARLKGALTEQNYYRLLPLLSSRPVVPSVSGVLTARQLFLLGKRINGLVTLEVRHSKTAPVSMVIMWSPQDPESPIVEYPSWEALYQALAWRLNSPAYRRFFSRFISERDRPGFDRALARLRAGRADTPVNLDGRNFAIEVSLFVHLRTLVQNKLRDDARVLAVPTGDEDQASRHMRLQTMLSTGLDLLNLAALFVPVIGEIMLVVTAVQVADEVYEGYQDWQLGDRQGALEHLMGVAETVAVGAIIGGASHVAVGSLKRIPFVDELAPRCTRAGQLQLVHEALPVHYTEGAGPLVRQAGGEMAEASDLHAESLLQVTGLQPAQLRRLHLEQSRLPARLRDAHQRIALHEDFPALSGSAFETQLQVLQRPISDAEALLIRDFPSLSVRQAAEILDQVSSAQIEAMLSQQRIPLALAERARWAVRDARIDRACIGLQLPQAVNHDTERLALGLIAEQVPWPSSVRVELREGSLAGPVLAAQGAATASDIRVLVKDAGGYHAVFEAGSPLSLPSDNCFQALLLTLDEGQSGRYAMPA
;
A
#
# COMPACT_ATOMS: atom_id res chain seq x y z
N MET A 1 2.06 26.57 35.31
CA MET A 1 2.62 25.58 36.26
C MET A 1 3.61 24.74 35.49
N PRO A 2 4.87 24.68 35.92
CA PRO A 2 5.93 24.00 35.18
C PRO A 2 5.66 22.48 35.17
N ALA A 3 6.21 21.80 34.17
CA ALA A 3 6.18 20.35 34.02
C ALA A 3 6.58 19.68 35.33
N GLU A 4 5.60 19.16 36.07
CA GLU A 4 5.86 18.21 37.15
C GLU A 4 6.41 16.95 36.49
N ILE A 5 7.70 16.73 36.72
CA ILE A 5 8.40 15.49 36.43
C ILE A 5 7.59 14.37 37.09
N THR A 6 6.84 13.62 36.28
CA THR A 6 6.17 12.41 36.73
C THR A 6 7.24 11.48 37.31
N PRO A 7 7.12 11.05 38.58
CA PRO A 7 8.10 10.17 39.16
C PRO A 7 8.20 8.89 38.31
N VAL A 8 9.42 8.41 38.13
CA VAL A 8 9.81 7.25 37.30
C VAL A 8 9.02 5.97 37.66
N ASP A 9 8.42 5.90 38.85
CA ASP A 9 7.48 4.86 39.31
C ASP A 9 6.06 4.94 38.70
N SER A 10 5.70 6.04 38.02
CA SER A 10 4.34 6.31 37.50
C SER A 10 3.99 5.48 36.25
N ILE A 11 4.95 5.25 35.35
CA ILE A 11 4.70 4.52 34.09
C ILE A 11 4.37 3.06 34.37
N ASP A 12 5.05 2.41 35.31
CA ASP A 12 4.80 1.01 35.68
C ASP A 12 3.40 0.84 36.30
N VAL A 13 3.00 1.78 37.16
CA VAL A 13 1.64 1.83 37.74
C VAL A 13 0.60 2.08 36.65
N LEU A 14 0.90 2.92 35.66
CA LEU A 14 0.00 3.20 34.56
C LEU A 14 -0.15 1.99 33.65
N ILE A 15 0.95 1.33 33.27
CA ILE A 15 0.92 0.05 32.52
C ILE A 15 0.11 -0.98 33.30
N ALA A 16 0.35 -1.16 34.60
CA ALA A 16 -0.39 -2.11 35.43
C ALA A 16 -1.91 -1.85 35.44
N ARG A 17 -2.33 -0.58 35.37
CA ARG A 17 -3.76 -0.20 35.24
C ARG A 17 -4.34 -0.45 33.86
N LEU A 18 -3.52 -0.36 32.82
CA LEU A 18 -3.91 -0.61 31.43
C LEU A 18 -3.91 -2.10 31.06
N LEU A 19 -3.28 -2.96 31.87
CA LEU A 19 -3.22 -4.38 31.57
C LEU A 19 -4.63 -5.01 31.47
N PRO A 20 -4.86 -5.89 30.49
CA PRO A 20 -6.12 -6.60 30.38
C PRO A 20 -6.42 -7.45 31.60
N ALA A 21 -7.70 -7.54 31.96
CA ALA A 21 -8.16 -8.33 33.09
C ALA A 21 -7.75 -9.82 33.01
N TRP A 22 -7.65 -10.39 31.81
CA TRP A 22 -7.22 -11.78 31.61
C TRP A 22 -5.73 -11.98 31.91
N LEU A 23 -4.90 -10.95 31.74
CA LEU A 23 -3.46 -11.00 32.02
C LEU A 23 -3.18 -10.75 33.50
N VAL A 24 -3.93 -9.82 34.12
CA VAL A 24 -3.86 -9.55 35.57
C VAL A 24 -4.22 -10.78 36.41
N LYS A 25 -5.20 -11.58 35.95
CA LYS A 25 -5.65 -12.80 36.65
C LYS A 25 -4.82 -14.06 36.34
N ALA A 26 -3.86 -13.95 35.43
CA ALA A 26 -3.07 -15.10 35.00
C ALA A 26 -2.06 -15.53 36.09
N GLN A 27 -1.62 -16.78 36.05
CA GLN A 27 -0.49 -17.25 36.87
C GLN A 27 0.83 -16.76 36.27
N GLY A 28 1.75 -16.28 37.11
CA GLY A 28 3.03 -15.72 36.66
C GLY A 28 3.83 -16.63 35.73
N GLU A 29 3.84 -17.95 35.98
CA GLU A 29 4.50 -18.93 35.10
C GLU A 29 3.93 -18.93 33.67
N HIS A 30 2.60 -18.85 33.52
CA HIS A 30 1.95 -18.81 32.21
C HIS A 30 2.20 -17.48 31.49
N VAL A 31 2.25 -16.36 32.22
CA VAL A 31 2.60 -15.04 31.69
C VAL A 31 4.03 -15.04 31.15
N ARG A 32 4.97 -15.55 31.95
CA ARG A 32 6.38 -15.67 31.55
C ARG A 32 6.56 -16.59 30.34
N ALA A 33 5.88 -17.72 30.31
CA ALA A 33 5.97 -18.65 29.19
C ALA A 33 5.35 -18.06 27.90
N LEU A 34 4.27 -17.27 28.00
CA LEU A 34 3.72 -16.52 26.87
C LEU A 34 4.72 -15.48 26.36
N TYR A 35 5.34 -14.70 27.26
CA TYR A 35 6.34 -13.70 26.89
C TYR A 35 7.52 -14.32 26.13
N VAL A 36 8.09 -15.41 26.64
CA VAL A 36 9.20 -16.11 25.96
C VAL A 36 8.79 -16.55 24.55
N ALA A 37 7.59 -17.14 24.40
CA ALA A 37 7.07 -17.56 23.10
C ALA A 37 6.85 -16.36 22.15
N MET A 38 6.32 -15.24 22.64
CA MET A 38 6.12 -14.02 21.84
C MET A 38 7.44 -13.41 21.36
N ARG A 39 8.44 -13.34 22.23
CA ARG A 39 9.77 -12.86 21.86
C ARG A 39 10.42 -13.73 20.79
N GLU A 40 10.34 -15.05 20.95
CA GLU A 40 10.84 -16.00 19.96
C GLU A 40 10.07 -15.90 18.63
N GLN A 41 8.74 -15.75 18.69
CA GLN A 41 7.89 -15.54 17.52
C GLN A 41 8.29 -14.27 16.76
N GLN A 42 8.52 -13.15 17.46
CA GLN A 42 8.92 -11.90 16.82
C GLN A 42 10.31 -12.03 16.16
N ALA A 43 11.27 -12.66 16.85
CA ALA A 43 12.61 -12.87 16.31
C ALA A 43 12.61 -13.78 15.08
N ILE A 44 11.81 -14.86 15.08
CA ILE A 44 11.75 -15.77 13.92
C ILE A 44 10.99 -15.14 12.75
N ALA A 45 9.93 -14.38 13.01
CA ALA A 45 9.16 -13.68 12.00
C ALA A 45 10.03 -12.65 11.25
N GLU A 46 10.88 -11.90 11.96
CA GLU A 46 11.80 -10.95 11.32
C GLU A 46 12.89 -11.67 10.51
N ARG A 47 13.38 -12.84 10.98
CA ARG A 47 14.30 -13.67 10.20
C ARG A 47 13.65 -14.21 8.93
N VAL A 48 12.40 -14.65 9.00
CA VAL A 48 11.61 -14.99 7.81
C VAL A 48 11.48 -13.77 6.91
N ARG A 49 11.19 -12.59 7.46
CA ARG A 49 11.07 -11.36 6.68
C ARG A 49 12.34 -11.00 5.95
N ALA A 50 13.48 -11.01 6.64
CA ALA A 50 14.78 -10.79 6.03
C ALA A 50 15.09 -11.84 4.95
N TYR A 51 14.70 -13.11 5.18
CA TYR A 51 14.89 -14.19 4.22
C TYR A 51 14.08 -13.99 2.94
N PHE A 52 12.80 -13.62 3.05
CA PHE A 52 11.92 -13.44 1.91
C PHE A 52 12.04 -12.07 1.23
N LYS A 53 12.63 -11.06 1.90
CA LYS A 53 12.92 -9.74 1.31
C LYS A 53 13.83 -9.83 0.07
N THR A 54 14.54 -10.94 -0.12
CA THR A 54 15.35 -11.15 -1.33
C THR A 54 14.52 -11.46 -2.58
N LEU A 55 13.23 -11.80 -2.43
CA LEU A 55 12.33 -12.01 -3.56
C LEU A 55 11.79 -10.65 -4.02
N PRO A 56 12.06 -10.20 -5.25
CA PRO A 56 11.52 -8.92 -5.73
C PRO A 56 10.01 -8.99 -5.90
N ASN A 57 9.35 -7.83 -5.80
CA ASN A 57 7.96 -7.69 -6.19
C ASN A 57 7.80 -8.12 -7.65
N LEU A 58 6.70 -8.79 -7.96
CA LEU A 58 6.50 -9.41 -9.26
C LEU A 58 6.39 -8.37 -10.39
N ASP A 59 5.72 -7.25 -10.14
CA ASP A 59 5.57 -6.16 -11.10
C ASP A 59 6.90 -5.47 -11.41
N ASP A 60 7.68 -5.13 -10.37
CA ASP A 60 9.01 -4.54 -10.50
C ASP A 60 9.97 -5.48 -11.25
N PHE A 61 9.94 -6.77 -10.89
CA PHE A 61 10.73 -7.81 -11.55
C PHE A 61 10.36 -7.94 -13.04
N ALA A 62 9.07 -8.03 -13.33
CA ALA A 62 8.57 -8.18 -14.69
C ALA A 62 8.86 -6.95 -15.55
N GLN A 63 8.70 -5.74 -15.00
CA GLN A 63 9.00 -4.49 -15.68
C GLN A 63 10.49 -4.38 -16.02
N ALA A 64 11.37 -4.66 -15.05
CA ALA A 64 12.82 -4.61 -15.24
C ALA A 64 13.32 -5.57 -16.34
N LEU A 65 12.60 -6.68 -16.58
CA LEU A 65 12.88 -7.63 -17.64
C LEU A 65 12.23 -7.24 -18.99
N LEU A 66 11.00 -6.73 -18.94
CA LEU A 66 10.19 -6.48 -20.14
C LEU A 66 10.64 -5.22 -20.89
N GLU A 67 10.90 -4.11 -20.21
CA GLU A 67 11.25 -2.85 -20.86
C GLU A 67 12.52 -2.93 -21.71
N PRO A 68 13.64 -3.51 -21.24
CA PRO A 68 14.83 -3.69 -22.09
C PRO A 68 14.54 -4.58 -23.30
N ALA A 69 13.77 -5.66 -23.11
CA ALA A 69 13.47 -6.60 -24.19
C ALA A 69 12.55 -5.98 -25.26
N LEU A 70 11.63 -5.08 -24.88
CA LEU A 70 10.82 -4.32 -25.82
C LEU A 70 11.62 -3.23 -26.55
N ARG A 71 12.57 -2.57 -25.87
CA ARG A 71 13.51 -1.64 -26.52
C ARG A 71 14.34 -2.33 -27.59
N GLU A 72 14.89 -3.51 -27.29
CA GLU A 72 15.60 -4.34 -28.28
C GLU A 72 14.71 -4.75 -29.47
N ALA A 73 13.41 -4.97 -29.22
CA ALA A 73 12.44 -5.32 -30.26
C ALA A 73 12.00 -4.11 -31.11
N GLY A 74 12.41 -2.88 -30.76
CA GLY A 74 12.13 -1.66 -31.53
C GLY A 74 11.13 -0.70 -30.88
N LEU A 75 10.75 -0.90 -29.61
CA LEU A 75 9.87 -0.02 -28.85
C LEU A 75 10.67 0.82 -27.84
N LEU A 76 11.16 1.98 -28.26
CA LEU A 76 12.21 2.75 -27.57
C LEU A 76 11.78 3.46 -26.28
N GLU A 77 10.52 3.90 -26.17
CA GLU A 77 10.02 4.72 -25.05
C GLU A 77 8.58 4.32 -24.65
N ALA A 78 8.39 3.08 -24.21
CA ALA A 78 7.10 2.60 -23.73
C ALA A 78 7.16 2.29 -22.24
N ASP A 79 6.40 3.04 -21.44
CA ASP A 79 6.03 2.61 -20.10
C ASP A 79 5.08 1.42 -20.23
N VAL A 80 5.52 0.25 -19.78
CA VAL A 80 4.76 -1.01 -19.88
C VAL A 80 3.50 -1.04 -19.02
N ARG A 81 3.37 -0.11 -18.06
CA ARG A 81 2.18 0.07 -17.22
C ARG A 81 1.14 0.97 -17.90
N ASP A 82 1.56 1.89 -18.77
CA ASP A 82 0.69 2.84 -19.48
C ASP A 82 0.62 2.64 -21.00
N THR A 83 1.12 1.50 -21.48
CA THR A 83 0.97 1.05 -22.86
C THR A 83 0.19 -0.25 -22.88
N TYR A 84 -0.59 -0.45 -23.95
CA TYR A 84 -1.64 -1.46 -23.98
C TYR A 84 -1.50 -2.37 -25.20
N VAL A 85 -1.83 -3.64 -25.00
CA VAL A 85 -2.15 -4.56 -26.09
C VAL A 85 -3.67 -4.68 -26.19
N VAL A 86 -4.18 -4.46 -27.40
CA VAL A 86 -5.60 -4.61 -27.72
C VAL A 86 -5.76 -5.81 -28.62
N ILE A 87 -6.62 -6.75 -28.22
CA ILE A 87 -6.87 -8.00 -28.95
C ILE A 87 -8.38 -8.12 -29.15
N ARG A 88 -8.76 -8.37 -30.41
CA ARG A 88 -10.08 -8.84 -30.78
C ARG A 88 -9.92 -10.17 -31.50
N GLN A 89 -10.47 -11.25 -30.95
CA GLN A 89 -10.35 -12.59 -31.52
C GLN A 89 -11.70 -13.29 -31.59
N GLU A 90 -11.97 -13.99 -32.68
CA GLU A 90 -13.10 -14.91 -32.83
C GLU A 90 -12.65 -16.33 -32.54
N LEU A 91 -13.26 -16.96 -31.55
CA LEU A 91 -13.00 -18.35 -31.16
C LEU A 91 -14.23 -19.20 -31.39
N ALA A 92 -14.04 -20.38 -31.96
CA ALA A 92 -15.06 -21.42 -32.00
C ALA A 92 -15.19 -22.03 -30.60
N LEU A 93 -16.40 -22.06 -30.05
CA LEU A 93 -16.68 -22.69 -28.77
C LEU A 93 -16.75 -24.22 -28.96
N PRO A 94 -16.33 -25.00 -27.94
CA PRO A 94 -16.52 -26.44 -27.94
C PRO A 94 -18.00 -26.78 -28.14
N THR A 95 -18.32 -27.66 -29.08
CA THR A 95 -19.68 -28.12 -29.34
C THR A 95 -19.78 -29.63 -29.13
N ALA A 96 -20.84 -30.08 -28.45
CA ALA A 96 -21.18 -31.49 -28.35
C ALA A 96 -21.74 -32.07 -29.67
N ALA A 97 -21.99 -31.21 -30.67
CA ALA A 97 -22.46 -31.57 -32.00
C ALA A 97 -21.38 -31.22 -33.06
N PRO A 98 -20.40 -32.12 -33.31
CA PRO A 98 -19.26 -31.84 -34.20
C PRO A 98 -19.64 -31.66 -35.68
N ASN A 99 -20.84 -32.10 -36.07
CA ASN A 99 -21.36 -32.01 -37.44
C ASN A 99 -22.11 -30.69 -37.72
N LEU A 100 -22.28 -29.82 -36.72
CA LEU A 100 -22.87 -28.49 -36.88
C LEU A 100 -21.77 -27.43 -36.81
N PRO A 101 -21.94 -26.27 -37.49
CA PRO A 101 -21.01 -25.16 -37.35
C PRO A 101 -20.84 -24.79 -35.88
N ALA A 102 -19.61 -24.85 -35.38
CA ALA A 102 -19.31 -24.51 -33.99
C ALA A 102 -19.69 -23.03 -33.73
N PRO A 103 -20.45 -22.73 -32.68
CA PRO A 103 -20.80 -21.34 -32.36
C PRO A 103 -19.53 -20.56 -32.09
N ARG A 104 -19.38 -19.39 -32.72
CA ARG A 104 -18.22 -18.52 -32.53
C ARG A 104 -18.55 -17.39 -31.57
N GLN A 105 -17.62 -17.10 -30.66
CA GLN A 105 -17.72 -15.98 -29.74
C GLN A 105 -16.57 -15.00 -29.99
N VAL A 106 -16.90 -13.70 -29.99
CA VAL A 106 -15.91 -12.63 -30.11
C VAL A 106 -15.39 -12.28 -28.72
N PHE A 107 -14.08 -12.39 -28.55
CA PHE A 107 -13.34 -11.99 -27.37
C PHE A 107 -12.68 -10.64 -27.64
N ARG A 108 -12.78 -9.73 -26.67
CA ARG A 108 -12.11 -8.43 -26.71
C ARG A 108 -11.35 -8.23 -25.40
N SER A 109 -10.10 -7.81 -25.49
CA SER A 109 -9.29 -7.45 -24.33
C SER A 109 -8.43 -6.23 -24.63
N ARG A 110 -8.32 -5.33 -23.66
CA ARG A 110 -7.34 -4.24 -23.62
C ARG A 110 -6.62 -4.34 -22.28
N GLN A 111 -5.31 -4.57 -22.32
CA GLN A 111 -4.50 -4.83 -21.13
C GLN A 111 -3.19 -4.08 -21.25
N THR A 112 -2.61 -3.68 -20.12
CA THR A 112 -1.27 -3.11 -20.12
C THR A 112 -0.26 -4.13 -20.64
N LEU A 113 0.84 -3.70 -21.24
CA LEU A 113 1.87 -4.60 -21.74
C LEU A 113 2.44 -5.46 -20.62
N LEU A 114 2.61 -4.88 -19.42
CA LEU A 114 3.08 -5.62 -18.24
C LEU A 114 2.10 -6.73 -17.84
N ALA A 115 0.80 -6.40 -17.70
CA ALA A 115 -0.23 -7.38 -17.37
C ALA A 115 -0.32 -8.50 -18.41
N ALA A 116 -0.28 -8.16 -19.70
CA ALA A 116 -0.36 -9.13 -20.77
C ALA A 116 0.88 -10.05 -20.83
N ALA A 117 2.07 -9.51 -20.55
CA ALA A 117 3.30 -10.29 -20.49
C ALA A 117 3.32 -11.27 -19.31
N LEU A 118 2.82 -10.85 -18.13
CA LEU A 118 2.68 -11.71 -16.95
C LEU A 118 1.75 -12.90 -17.16
N HIS A 119 0.69 -12.72 -17.97
CA HIS A 119 -0.21 -13.82 -18.36
C HIS A 119 0.31 -14.66 -19.52
N ASN A 120 1.48 -14.31 -20.05
CA ASN A 120 2.12 -14.96 -21.19
C ASN A 120 1.18 -15.07 -22.40
N PHE A 121 1.62 -15.80 -23.43
CA PHE A 121 0.86 -16.03 -24.65
C PHE A 121 1.06 -17.45 -25.15
N HIS A 122 0.02 -18.03 -25.76
CA HIS A 122 0.10 -19.35 -26.37
C HIS A 122 0.94 -19.33 -27.66
N GLU A 123 1.49 -20.48 -28.08
CA GLU A 123 2.36 -20.56 -29.26
C GLU A 123 1.62 -20.18 -30.57
N GLU A 124 0.35 -20.57 -30.68
CA GLU A 124 -0.51 -20.19 -31.81
C GLU A 124 -0.74 -18.67 -31.91
N GLU A 125 -0.44 -17.90 -30.85
CA GLU A 125 -0.51 -16.45 -30.87
C GLU A 125 0.65 -15.79 -31.63
N LEU A 126 1.70 -16.55 -31.95
CA LEU A 126 2.83 -16.11 -32.80
C LEU A 126 2.45 -16.06 -34.29
N GLN A 127 1.42 -16.78 -34.70
CA GLN A 127 0.99 -16.88 -36.08
C GLN A 127 -0.12 -15.86 -36.36
N SER A 128 -0.04 -15.21 -37.51
CA SER A 128 -1.11 -14.35 -38.00
C SER A 128 -2.37 -15.19 -38.26
N SER A 129 -3.53 -14.69 -37.85
CA SER A 129 -4.82 -15.39 -38.00
C SER A 129 -5.86 -14.43 -38.56
N PRO A 130 -6.68 -14.83 -39.55
CA PRO A 130 -7.76 -13.98 -40.07
C PRO A 130 -8.84 -13.71 -39.01
N PHE A 131 -8.91 -14.54 -37.97
CA PHE A 131 -9.86 -14.43 -36.87
C PHE A 131 -9.32 -13.62 -35.69
N ARG A 132 -8.08 -13.08 -35.77
CA ARG A 132 -7.48 -12.23 -34.73
C ARG A 132 -7.07 -10.88 -35.32
N ARG A 133 -7.50 -9.81 -34.67
CA ARG A 133 -7.00 -8.46 -34.89
C ARG A 133 -6.40 -7.98 -33.59
N ALA A 134 -5.09 -7.73 -33.60
CA ALA A 134 -4.38 -7.26 -32.43
C ALA A 134 -3.37 -6.17 -32.80
N HIS A 135 -3.20 -5.20 -31.92
CA HIS A 135 -2.22 -4.12 -32.06
C HIS A 135 -1.80 -3.63 -30.68
N LEU A 136 -0.67 -2.92 -30.63
CA LEU A 136 -0.24 -2.21 -29.44
C LEU A 136 -0.61 -0.73 -29.56
N GLU A 137 -0.96 -0.10 -28.46
CA GLU A 137 -1.30 1.33 -28.40
C GLU A 137 -0.78 1.97 -27.11
N ASN A 138 -0.58 3.29 -27.12
CA ASN A 138 -0.27 4.04 -25.90
C ASN A 138 -1.54 4.37 -25.09
N ALA A 139 -1.38 5.07 -23.97
CA ALA A 139 -2.49 5.53 -23.12
C ALA A 139 -3.57 6.32 -23.89
N HIS A 140 -3.19 7.06 -24.93
CA HIS A 140 -4.09 7.86 -25.76
C HIS A 140 -4.75 7.09 -26.93
N GLY A 141 -4.50 5.78 -27.05
CA GLY A 141 -5.06 4.95 -28.13
C GLY A 141 -4.30 5.06 -29.46
N THR A 142 -3.15 5.73 -29.48
CA THR A 142 -2.29 5.82 -30.66
C THR A 142 -1.57 4.49 -30.86
N ARG A 143 -1.71 3.90 -32.06
CA ARG A 143 -1.03 2.64 -32.41
C ARG A 143 0.49 2.78 -32.41
N LEU A 144 1.17 1.80 -31.82
CA LEU A 144 2.62 1.72 -31.76
C LEU A 144 3.17 0.96 -32.97
N SER A 145 4.46 1.18 -33.27
CA SER A 145 5.16 0.58 -34.41
C SER A 145 5.44 -0.91 -34.23
N LEU A 146 5.59 -1.38 -32.99
CA LEU A 146 5.86 -2.78 -32.69
C LEU A 146 4.61 -3.63 -32.96
N SER A 147 4.74 -4.66 -33.81
CA SER A 147 3.66 -5.61 -34.10
C SER A 147 3.27 -6.43 -32.87
N PHE A 148 2.01 -6.90 -32.84
CA PHE A 148 1.53 -7.82 -31.83
C PHE A 148 2.36 -9.11 -31.79
N GLU A 149 2.70 -9.69 -32.94
CA GLU A 149 3.45 -10.94 -33.04
C GLU A 149 4.89 -10.78 -32.51
N ALA A 150 5.52 -9.62 -32.74
CA ALA A 150 6.83 -9.30 -32.16
C ALA A 150 6.76 -9.17 -30.63
N PHE A 151 5.69 -8.55 -30.11
CA PHE A 151 5.44 -8.47 -28.68
C PHE A 151 5.24 -9.85 -28.05
N VAL A 152 4.37 -10.70 -28.64
CA VAL A 152 4.14 -12.08 -28.20
C VAL A 152 5.44 -12.89 -28.19
N ARG A 153 6.27 -12.75 -29.25
CA ARG A 153 7.58 -13.40 -29.32
C ARG A 153 8.52 -12.93 -28.20
N CYS A 154 8.50 -11.64 -27.89
CA CYS A 154 9.27 -11.08 -26.78
C CYS A 154 8.84 -11.71 -25.44
N CYS A 155 7.55 -11.71 -25.13
CA CYS A 155 7.01 -12.28 -23.90
C CYS A 155 7.35 -13.78 -23.76
N ARG A 156 7.15 -14.57 -24.81
CA ARG A 156 7.46 -16.01 -24.81
C ARG A 156 8.96 -16.30 -24.68
N ARG A 157 9.82 -15.49 -25.32
CA ARG A 157 11.28 -15.63 -25.19
C ARG A 157 11.76 -15.29 -23.79
N LEU A 158 11.16 -14.26 -23.19
CA LEU A 158 11.53 -13.78 -21.87
C LEU A 158 11.08 -14.77 -20.79
N ASP A 159 9.90 -15.38 -20.94
CA ASP A 159 9.33 -16.33 -19.96
C ASP A 159 9.42 -15.80 -18.52
N ILE A 160 8.85 -14.61 -18.29
CA ILE A 160 8.89 -13.93 -16.98
C ILE A 160 8.37 -14.86 -15.88
N GLY A 161 7.27 -15.57 -16.15
CA GLY A 161 6.71 -16.56 -15.24
C GLY A 161 7.69 -17.67 -14.90
N GLY A 162 8.33 -18.29 -15.90
CA GLY A 162 9.35 -19.32 -15.69
C GLY A 162 10.56 -18.80 -14.90
N GLN A 163 11.07 -17.61 -15.22
CA GLN A 163 12.17 -17.00 -14.48
C GLN A 163 11.80 -16.73 -13.01
N TYR A 164 10.60 -16.23 -12.76
CA TYR A 164 10.13 -15.98 -11.39
C TYR A 164 9.93 -17.29 -10.61
N GLN A 165 9.46 -18.36 -11.25
CA GLN A 165 9.41 -19.70 -10.64
C GLN A 165 10.79 -20.22 -10.24
N VAL A 166 11.82 -19.96 -11.06
CA VAL A 166 13.21 -20.30 -10.72
C VAL A 166 13.67 -19.54 -9.48
N LEU A 167 13.37 -18.24 -9.37
CA LEU A 167 13.70 -17.44 -8.19
C LEU A 167 13.06 -18.01 -6.91
N ILE A 168 11.76 -18.31 -6.96
CA ILE A 168 11.05 -18.92 -5.82
C ILE A 168 11.67 -20.28 -5.47
N HIS A 169 11.98 -21.11 -6.48
CA HIS A 169 12.60 -22.41 -6.23
C HIS A 169 13.97 -22.27 -5.57
N GLN A 170 14.81 -21.35 -6.03
CA GLN A 170 16.13 -21.09 -5.43
C GLN A 170 16.03 -20.55 -4.00
N LEU A 171 15.01 -19.73 -3.72
CA LEU A 171 14.72 -19.24 -2.38
C LEU A 171 14.27 -20.36 -1.44
N LEU A 172 13.42 -21.28 -1.90
CA LEU A 172 12.93 -22.39 -1.07
C LEU A 172 13.99 -23.48 -0.90
N HIS A 173 14.84 -23.69 -1.91
CA HIS A 173 15.87 -24.72 -1.96
C HIS A 173 17.26 -24.12 -2.26
N PRO A 174 17.83 -23.32 -1.34
CA PRO A 174 19.12 -22.69 -1.54
C PRO A 174 20.24 -23.73 -1.64
N LYS A 175 21.20 -23.49 -2.53
CA LYS A 175 22.39 -24.34 -2.70
C LYS A 175 23.31 -24.22 -1.47
N ALA A 176 24.00 -25.30 -1.14
CA ALA A 176 25.01 -25.28 -0.08
C ALA A 176 26.18 -24.35 -0.47
N ARG A 177 26.73 -23.64 0.52
CA ARG A 177 27.95 -22.86 0.35
C ARG A 177 29.16 -23.80 0.24
N PRO A 178 30.24 -23.40 -0.45
CA PRO A 178 31.48 -24.17 -0.45
C PRO A 178 31.92 -24.47 1.00
N GLY A 179 32.14 -25.74 1.32
CA GLY A 179 32.54 -26.19 2.66
C GLY A 179 31.41 -26.59 3.62
N THR A 180 30.13 -26.53 3.24
CA THR A 180 29.02 -27.06 4.04
C THR A 180 28.42 -28.34 3.45
N PRO A 181 27.83 -29.24 4.29
CA PRO A 181 27.21 -30.47 3.79
C PRO A 181 26.11 -30.22 2.76
N PRO A 182 25.95 -31.08 1.73
CA PRO A 182 24.85 -31.00 0.78
C PRO A 182 23.49 -30.98 1.49
N GLY A 183 22.58 -30.12 1.02
CA GLY A 183 21.23 -29.98 1.59
C GLY A 183 21.14 -29.22 2.91
N HIS A 184 22.27 -28.83 3.54
CA HIS A 184 22.25 -28.10 4.81
C HIS A 184 21.51 -26.75 4.71
N ALA A 185 21.78 -25.97 3.65
CA ALA A 185 21.14 -24.68 3.44
C ALA A 185 19.61 -24.81 3.25
N ALA A 186 19.17 -25.80 2.46
CA ALA A 186 17.76 -26.10 2.29
C ALA A 186 17.11 -26.55 3.61
N ARG A 187 17.80 -27.37 4.43
CA ARG A 187 17.26 -27.76 5.74
C ARG A 187 17.12 -26.56 6.69
N GLN A 188 18.02 -25.58 6.61
CA GLN A 188 17.92 -24.34 7.41
C GLN A 188 16.70 -23.49 7.02
N SER A 189 16.40 -23.34 5.71
CA SER A 189 15.20 -22.63 5.26
C SER A 189 13.92 -23.34 5.67
N GLU A 190 13.92 -24.68 5.60
CA GLU A 190 12.81 -25.50 6.07
C GLU A 190 12.56 -25.34 7.57
N LEU A 191 13.61 -25.44 8.40
CA LEU A 191 13.51 -25.27 9.85
C LEU A 191 13.08 -23.85 10.25
N LEU A 192 13.49 -22.84 9.48
CA LEU A 192 13.05 -21.46 9.69
C LEU A 192 11.53 -21.32 9.51
N LEU A 193 10.98 -21.89 8.44
CA LEU A 193 9.53 -21.89 8.18
C LEU A 193 8.76 -22.74 9.19
N GLU A 194 9.23 -23.96 9.49
CA GLU A 194 8.64 -24.85 10.49
C GLU A 194 8.59 -24.18 11.87
N GLY A 195 9.71 -23.56 12.29
CA GLY A 195 9.81 -22.85 13.55
C GLY A 195 8.86 -21.65 13.63
N ASN A 196 8.72 -20.90 12.54
CA ASN A 196 7.79 -19.77 12.49
C ASN A 196 6.34 -20.22 12.68
N LEU A 197 5.90 -21.25 11.94
CA LEU A 197 4.56 -21.80 12.05
C LEU A 197 4.29 -22.38 13.46
N ARG A 198 5.29 -23.07 14.03
CA ARG A 198 5.22 -23.61 15.40
C ARG A 198 5.05 -22.52 16.44
N LEU A 199 5.86 -21.46 16.37
CA LEU A 199 5.79 -20.35 17.32
C LEU A 199 4.51 -19.53 17.19
N GLN A 200 3.99 -19.35 15.98
CA GLN A 200 2.67 -18.76 15.79
C GLN A 200 1.56 -19.56 16.48
N MET A 201 1.59 -20.90 16.35
CA MET A 201 0.63 -21.77 17.02
C MET A 201 0.85 -21.80 18.54
N GLU A 202 2.09 -21.83 19.01
CA GLU A 202 2.42 -21.83 20.45
C GLU A 202 1.92 -20.58 21.16
N VAL A 203 2.16 -19.40 20.60
CA VAL A 203 1.67 -18.13 21.15
C VAL A 203 0.14 -18.10 21.16
N ALA A 204 -0.51 -18.55 20.07
CA ALA A 204 -1.97 -18.62 20.00
C ALA A 204 -2.57 -19.55 21.06
N VAL A 205 -1.96 -20.72 21.30
CA VAL A 205 -2.40 -21.69 22.31
C VAL A 205 -2.23 -21.15 23.73
N ARG A 206 -1.08 -20.52 24.03
CA ARG A 206 -0.83 -19.90 25.33
C ARG A 206 -1.80 -18.75 25.60
N LEU A 207 -2.04 -17.89 24.61
CA LEU A 207 -2.98 -16.79 24.74
C LEU A 207 -4.42 -17.29 24.92
N ALA A 208 -4.85 -18.31 24.16
CA ALA A 208 -6.17 -18.91 24.29
C ALA A 208 -6.40 -19.50 25.69
N ARG A 209 -5.38 -20.11 26.30
CA ARG A 209 -5.44 -20.58 27.69
C ARG A 209 -5.60 -19.45 28.70
N LEU A 210 -4.91 -18.32 28.52
CA LEU A 210 -5.03 -17.16 29.41
C LEU A 210 -6.36 -16.43 29.25
N LYS A 211 -6.88 -16.33 28.02
CA LYS A 211 -8.20 -15.76 27.72
C LYS A 211 -9.38 -16.68 28.06
N GLY A 212 -9.10 -17.91 28.52
CA GLY A 212 -10.12 -18.90 28.88
C GLY A 212 -10.82 -19.58 27.69
N ALA A 213 -10.31 -19.39 26.46
CA ALA A 213 -10.83 -20.01 25.24
C ALA A 213 -10.38 -21.47 25.05
N LEU A 214 -9.38 -21.91 25.82
CA LEU A 214 -8.82 -23.27 25.77
C LEU A 214 -8.78 -23.86 27.18
N THR A 215 -9.30 -25.09 27.33
CA THR A 215 -9.28 -25.79 28.61
C THR A 215 -7.84 -26.13 29.05
N GLU A 216 -7.61 -26.21 30.35
CA GLU A 216 -6.29 -26.57 30.89
C GLU A 216 -5.82 -27.95 30.42
N GLN A 217 -6.73 -28.91 30.36
CA GLN A 217 -6.42 -30.25 29.88
C GLN A 217 -5.96 -30.23 28.41
N ASN A 218 -6.65 -29.50 27.53
CA ASN A 218 -6.26 -29.41 26.12
C ASN A 218 -5.02 -28.55 25.91
N TYR A 219 -4.82 -27.52 26.72
CA TYR A 219 -3.58 -26.75 26.76
C TYR A 219 -2.36 -27.66 26.98
N TYR A 220 -2.37 -28.47 28.04
CA TYR A 220 -1.27 -29.40 28.30
C TYR A 220 -1.13 -30.50 27.23
N ARG A 221 -2.23 -30.93 26.58
CA ARG A 221 -2.17 -31.87 25.45
C ARG A 221 -1.47 -31.27 24.23
N LEU A 222 -1.62 -29.97 23.99
CA LEU A 222 -1.05 -29.28 22.83
C LEU A 222 0.43 -28.94 23.01
N LEU A 223 0.87 -28.63 24.24
CA LEU A 223 2.26 -28.21 24.49
C LEU A 223 3.35 -29.19 23.99
N PRO A 224 3.22 -30.54 24.09
CA PRO A 224 4.18 -31.48 23.49
C PRO A 224 4.40 -31.32 21.99
N LEU A 225 3.38 -30.86 21.26
CA LEU A 225 3.47 -30.60 19.83
C LEU A 225 4.22 -29.29 19.54
N LEU A 226 4.15 -28.34 20.47
CA LEU A 226 4.52 -26.94 20.22
C LEU A 226 5.86 -26.56 20.85
N SER A 227 6.14 -26.99 22.08
CA SER A 227 7.29 -26.50 22.83
C SER A 227 8.57 -27.26 22.49
N SER A 228 9.67 -26.53 22.32
CA SER A 228 11.01 -27.07 22.03
C SER A 228 11.54 -28.02 23.11
N ARG A 229 11.09 -27.82 24.36
CA ARG A 229 11.38 -28.66 25.53
C ARG A 229 10.09 -28.84 26.33
N PRO A 230 9.26 -29.83 26.01
CA PRO A 230 7.98 -30.00 26.67
C PRO A 230 8.19 -30.63 28.05
N VAL A 231 8.37 -29.81 29.08
CA VAL A 231 8.18 -30.25 30.47
C VAL A 231 6.72 -30.01 30.79
N VAL A 232 5.88 -31.03 30.61
CA VAL A 232 4.44 -30.92 30.80
C VAL A 232 3.90 -32.09 31.62
N PRO A 233 2.81 -31.89 32.38
CA PRO A 233 2.09 -32.99 33.01
C PRO A 233 1.66 -34.04 31.99
N SER A 234 1.71 -35.31 32.36
CA SER A 234 1.20 -36.39 31.50
C SER A 234 -0.32 -36.28 31.40
N VAL A 235 -0.83 -35.91 30.22
CA VAL A 235 -2.27 -35.87 29.96
C VAL A 235 -2.65 -37.02 29.02
N SER A 236 -3.64 -37.82 29.43
CA SER A 236 -4.17 -38.91 28.61
C SER A 236 -4.91 -38.37 27.39
N GLY A 237 -4.80 -39.07 26.26
CA GLY A 237 -5.49 -38.74 25.02
C GLY A 237 -4.54 -38.76 23.81
N VAL A 238 -5.11 -38.82 22.62
CA VAL A 238 -4.39 -38.81 21.35
C VAL A 238 -4.85 -37.60 20.55
N LEU A 239 -3.88 -36.82 20.10
CA LEU A 239 -4.10 -35.75 19.13
C LEU A 239 -3.77 -36.26 17.73
N THR A 240 -4.71 -36.12 16.80
CA THR A 240 -4.50 -36.48 15.39
C THR A 240 -4.73 -35.26 14.52
N ALA A 241 -3.70 -34.83 13.81
CA ALA A 241 -3.81 -33.72 12.87
C ALA A 241 -4.55 -34.14 11.59
N ARG A 242 -5.41 -33.23 11.14
CA ARG A 242 -6.31 -33.42 10.01
C ARG A 242 -6.21 -32.24 9.05
N GLN A 243 -6.22 -32.53 7.76
CA GLN A 243 -6.29 -31.53 6.70
C GLN A 243 -7.75 -31.23 6.38
N LEU A 244 -8.12 -29.96 6.44
CA LEU A 244 -9.47 -29.47 6.13
C LEU A 244 -9.65 -29.24 4.62
N PHE A 245 -10.83 -29.64 4.12
CA PHE A 245 -11.34 -29.30 2.79
C PHE A 245 -12.77 -28.74 2.92
N LEU A 246 -13.09 -27.71 2.15
CA LEU A 246 -14.43 -27.12 2.07
C LEU A 246 -14.78 -26.90 0.60
N LEU A 247 -16.01 -27.20 0.20
CA LEU A 247 -16.49 -27.02 -1.18
C LEU A 247 -15.56 -27.69 -2.22
N GLY A 248 -15.00 -28.84 -1.86
CA GLY A 248 -14.04 -29.58 -2.68
C GLY A 248 -12.65 -28.94 -2.81
N LYS A 249 -12.35 -27.85 -2.08
CA LYS A 249 -11.06 -27.14 -2.11
C LYS A 249 -10.27 -27.36 -0.83
N ARG A 250 -8.95 -27.52 -0.97
CA ARG A 250 -8.03 -27.67 0.18
C ARG A 250 -7.88 -26.33 0.89
N ILE A 251 -8.02 -26.33 2.21
CA ILE A 251 -7.78 -25.14 3.03
C ILE A 251 -6.34 -25.16 3.54
N ASN A 252 -5.50 -24.30 3.00
CA ASN A 252 -4.07 -24.22 3.32
C ASN A 252 -3.85 -23.38 4.59
N GLY A 253 -2.97 -23.78 5.49
CA GLY A 253 -2.56 -22.97 6.66
C GLY A 253 -3.45 -23.07 7.90
N LEU A 254 -4.69 -23.55 7.79
CA LEU A 254 -5.50 -23.94 8.96
C LEU A 254 -5.08 -25.31 9.48
N VAL A 255 -5.07 -25.48 10.80
CA VAL A 255 -4.85 -26.78 11.43
C VAL A 255 -6.10 -27.21 12.16
N THR A 256 -6.47 -28.47 11.97
CA THR A 256 -7.51 -29.13 12.75
C THR A 256 -6.91 -30.35 13.46
N LEU A 257 -7.17 -30.47 14.76
CA LEU A 257 -6.69 -31.55 15.61
C LEU A 257 -7.89 -32.28 16.20
N GLU A 258 -8.02 -33.56 15.86
CA GLU A 258 -8.94 -34.43 16.58
C GLU A 258 -8.36 -34.79 17.94
N VAL A 259 -9.20 -34.69 18.96
CA VAL A 259 -8.88 -35.13 20.30
C VAL A 259 -9.65 -36.42 20.56
N ARG A 260 -8.94 -37.50 20.90
CA ARG A 260 -9.52 -38.80 21.26
C ARG A 260 -9.00 -39.24 22.62
N HIS A 261 -9.76 -40.06 23.34
CA HIS A 261 -9.30 -40.65 24.60
C HIS A 261 -8.23 -41.73 24.37
N SER A 262 -8.34 -42.48 23.28
CA SER A 262 -7.37 -43.47 22.81
C SER A 262 -7.37 -43.50 21.27
N LYS A 263 -6.42 -44.20 20.63
CA LYS A 263 -6.33 -44.24 19.15
C LYS A 263 -7.59 -44.76 18.47
N THR A 264 -8.34 -45.64 19.12
CA THR A 264 -9.55 -46.28 18.59
C THR A 264 -10.85 -45.67 19.12
N ALA A 265 -10.78 -44.83 20.17
CA ALA A 265 -11.94 -44.14 20.71
C ALA A 265 -12.55 -43.17 19.68
N PRO A 266 -13.86 -42.89 19.76
CA PRO A 266 -14.48 -41.85 18.93
C PRO A 266 -13.83 -40.48 19.17
N VAL A 267 -14.02 -39.57 18.20
CA VAL A 267 -13.59 -38.17 18.34
C VAL A 267 -14.37 -37.56 19.49
N SER A 268 -13.66 -37.11 20.52
CA SER A 268 -14.25 -36.41 21.66
C SER A 268 -14.56 -34.96 21.32
N MET A 269 -13.66 -34.33 20.56
CA MET A 269 -13.76 -32.93 20.12
C MET A 269 -12.74 -32.65 19.02
N VAL A 270 -12.88 -31.50 18.37
CA VAL A 270 -11.97 -30.98 17.34
C VAL A 270 -11.47 -29.61 17.77
N ILE A 271 -10.15 -29.42 17.80
CA ILE A 271 -9.52 -28.13 18.03
C ILE A 271 -9.11 -27.56 16.68
N MET A 272 -9.53 -26.32 16.39
CA MET A 272 -9.11 -25.60 15.19
C MET A 272 -8.13 -24.49 15.57
N TRP A 273 -6.99 -24.45 14.89
CA TRP A 273 -6.11 -23.30 14.86
C TRP A 273 -6.24 -22.57 13.53
N SER A 274 -6.60 -21.29 13.63
CA SER A 274 -6.71 -20.34 12.53
C SER A 274 -5.70 -19.21 12.77
N PRO A 275 -4.57 -19.19 12.04
CA PRO A 275 -3.56 -18.15 12.20
C PRO A 275 -4.20 -16.77 12.05
N GLN A 276 -3.93 -15.86 12.99
CA GLN A 276 -4.38 -14.45 13.00
C GLN A 276 -5.89 -14.24 12.82
N ASP A 277 -6.69 -15.23 13.21
CA ASP A 277 -8.13 -15.10 13.19
C ASP A 277 -8.60 -13.83 13.93
N PRO A 278 -9.46 -12.99 13.30
CA PRO A 278 -9.86 -11.70 13.88
C PRO A 278 -10.71 -11.86 15.14
N GLU A 279 -11.34 -13.02 15.33
CA GLU A 279 -12.18 -13.28 16.50
C GLU A 279 -11.43 -14.15 17.51
N SER A 280 -10.97 -15.34 17.10
CA SER A 280 -10.33 -16.30 18.01
C SER A 280 -9.42 -17.28 17.24
N PRO A 281 -8.09 -17.19 17.43
CA PRO A 281 -7.14 -18.06 16.73
C PRO A 281 -7.22 -19.54 17.08
N ILE A 282 -7.71 -19.88 18.28
CA ILE A 282 -7.90 -21.26 18.75
C ILE A 282 -9.34 -21.41 19.21
N VAL A 283 -10.04 -22.41 18.70
CA VAL A 283 -11.42 -22.72 19.10
C VAL A 283 -11.60 -24.22 19.28
N GLU A 284 -12.30 -24.60 20.34
CA GLU A 284 -12.72 -25.97 20.64
C GLU A 284 -14.14 -26.23 20.11
N TYR A 285 -14.33 -27.31 19.35
CA TYR A 285 -15.63 -27.74 18.83
C TYR A 285 -15.96 -29.15 19.33
N PRO A 286 -17.23 -29.44 19.70
CA PRO A 286 -17.61 -30.77 20.16
C PRO A 286 -17.57 -31.83 19.06
N SER A 287 -17.64 -31.43 17.79
CA SER A 287 -17.59 -32.35 16.65
C SER A 287 -17.13 -31.64 15.37
N TRP A 288 -16.82 -32.43 14.33
CA TRP A 288 -16.57 -31.91 12.98
C TRP A 288 -17.75 -31.15 12.40
N GLU A 289 -18.97 -31.63 12.67
CA GLU A 289 -20.20 -30.97 12.20
C GLU A 289 -20.34 -29.57 12.81
N ALA A 290 -20.08 -29.43 14.12
CA ALA A 290 -20.10 -28.14 14.80
C ALA A 290 -19.04 -27.18 14.22
N LEU A 291 -17.84 -27.68 13.89
CA LEU A 291 -16.81 -26.89 13.23
C LEU A 291 -17.29 -26.40 11.84
N TYR A 292 -17.86 -27.29 11.02
CA TYR A 292 -18.35 -26.92 9.69
C TYR A 292 -19.49 -25.90 9.76
N GLN A 293 -20.42 -26.06 10.69
CA GLN A 293 -21.50 -25.09 10.91
C GLN A 293 -20.96 -23.73 11.37
N ALA A 294 -19.97 -23.71 12.28
CA ALA A 294 -19.35 -22.47 12.72
C ALA A 294 -18.64 -21.75 11.56
N LEU A 295 -17.89 -22.47 10.72
CA LEU A 295 -17.29 -21.87 9.52
C LEU A 295 -18.34 -21.37 8.53
N ALA A 296 -19.45 -22.09 8.35
CA ALA A 296 -20.55 -21.65 7.49
C ALA A 296 -21.14 -20.32 7.97
N TRP A 297 -21.36 -20.17 9.27
CA TRP A 297 -21.81 -18.93 9.88
C TRP A 297 -20.83 -17.79 9.67
N ARG A 298 -19.54 -18.01 9.97
CA ARG A 298 -18.52 -16.96 9.86
C ARG A 298 -18.32 -16.50 8.41
N LEU A 299 -18.39 -17.42 7.44
CA LEU A 299 -18.33 -17.12 6.01
C LEU A 299 -19.55 -16.34 5.50
N ASN A 300 -20.59 -16.10 6.30
CA ASN A 300 -21.63 -15.14 5.95
C ASN A 300 -21.12 -13.70 5.94
N SER A 301 -20.17 -13.35 6.82
CA SER A 301 -19.56 -12.03 6.89
C SER A 301 -18.68 -11.74 5.66
N PRO A 302 -18.90 -10.62 4.93
CA PRO A 302 -17.99 -10.17 3.87
C PRO A 302 -16.54 -9.96 4.38
N ALA A 303 -16.37 -9.42 5.59
CA ALA A 303 -15.04 -9.20 6.17
C ALA A 303 -14.32 -10.53 6.44
N TYR A 304 -15.03 -11.51 7.04
CA TYR A 304 -14.44 -12.82 7.29
C TYR A 304 -14.16 -13.59 6.00
N ARG A 305 -14.97 -13.43 4.94
CA ARG A 305 -14.65 -14.01 3.62
C ARG A 305 -13.34 -13.47 3.04
N ARG A 306 -13.12 -12.15 3.11
CA ARG A 306 -11.86 -11.52 2.69
C ARG A 306 -10.69 -12.11 3.46
N PHE A 307 -10.80 -12.19 4.78
CA PHE A 307 -9.83 -12.86 5.64
C PHE A 307 -9.61 -14.33 5.24
N PHE A 308 -10.66 -15.11 5.07
CA PHE A 308 -10.59 -16.56 4.83
C PHE A 308 -10.03 -16.89 3.45
N SER A 309 -10.19 -15.99 2.47
CA SER A 309 -9.74 -16.16 1.09
C SER A 309 -8.24 -16.46 0.97
N ARG A 310 -7.45 -16.08 1.97
CA ARG A 310 -6.02 -16.37 2.02
C ARG A 310 -5.65 -17.82 2.23
N PHE A 311 -6.52 -18.59 2.88
CA PHE A 311 -6.30 -20.02 3.07
C PHE A 311 -6.60 -20.82 1.79
N ILE A 312 -7.08 -20.16 0.74
CA ILE A 312 -7.41 -20.76 -0.55
C ILE A 312 -6.34 -20.34 -1.56
N SER A 313 -5.83 -21.31 -2.33
CA SER A 313 -4.88 -21.04 -3.41
C SER A 313 -5.55 -20.17 -4.49
N GLU A 314 -4.78 -19.29 -5.14
CA GLU A 314 -5.29 -18.33 -6.14
C GLU A 314 -6.02 -19.06 -7.28
N ARG A 315 -5.50 -20.22 -7.69
CA ARG A 315 -6.11 -21.10 -8.69
C ARG A 315 -7.51 -21.59 -8.30
N ASP A 316 -7.73 -21.85 -7.01
CA ASP A 316 -8.97 -22.43 -6.49
C ASP A 316 -10.00 -21.39 -6.07
N ARG A 317 -9.57 -20.15 -5.81
CA ARG A 317 -10.40 -19.07 -5.26
C ARG A 317 -11.65 -18.77 -6.12
N PRO A 318 -11.58 -18.61 -7.46
CA PRO A 318 -12.78 -18.37 -8.27
C PRO A 318 -13.81 -19.50 -8.18
N GLY A 319 -13.34 -20.74 -8.09
CA GLY A 319 -14.20 -21.92 -7.96
C GLY A 319 -14.87 -21.98 -6.58
N PHE A 320 -14.12 -21.70 -5.53
CA PHE A 320 -14.63 -21.62 -4.16
C PHE A 320 -15.68 -20.53 -4.02
N ASP A 321 -15.38 -19.31 -4.47
CA ASP A 321 -16.29 -18.15 -4.35
C ASP A 321 -17.59 -18.39 -5.12
N ARG A 322 -17.50 -18.97 -6.32
CA ARG A 322 -18.68 -19.35 -7.10
C ARG A 322 -19.52 -20.40 -6.40
N ALA A 323 -18.90 -21.42 -5.81
CA ALA A 323 -19.61 -22.46 -5.05
C ALA A 323 -20.30 -21.86 -3.81
N LEU A 324 -19.59 -21.02 -3.06
CA LEU A 324 -20.13 -20.35 -1.88
C LEU A 324 -21.27 -19.39 -2.23
N ALA A 325 -21.12 -18.59 -3.29
CA ALA A 325 -22.16 -17.67 -3.76
C ALA A 325 -23.44 -18.42 -4.19
N ARG A 326 -23.31 -19.56 -4.88
CA ARG A 326 -24.45 -20.42 -5.25
C ARG A 326 -25.19 -20.96 -4.02
N LEU A 327 -24.47 -21.40 -3.01
CA LEU A 327 -25.07 -21.91 -1.77
C LEU A 327 -25.82 -20.81 -1.00
N ARG A 328 -25.33 -19.57 -1.08
CA ARG A 328 -25.91 -18.41 -0.39
C ARG A 328 -27.02 -17.72 -1.17
N ALA A 329 -27.21 -18.02 -2.46
CA ALA A 329 -28.23 -17.40 -3.30
C ALA A 329 -29.63 -17.64 -2.68
N GLY A 330 -30.27 -16.56 -2.23
CA GLY A 330 -31.58 -16.59 -1.58
C GLY A 330 -31.59 -17.03 -0.11
N ARG A 331 -30.43 -17.12 0.57
CA ARG A 331 -30.29 -17.61 1.95
C ARG A 331 -29.34 -16.73 2.79
N ALA A 332 -29.66 -15.44 2.92
CA ALA A 332 -28.76 -14.47 3.58
C ALA A 332 -28.43 -14.81 5.04
N ASP A 333 -29.38 -15.39 5.78
CA ASP A 333 -29.29 -15.56 7.25
C ASP A 333 -29.35 -17.03 7.73
N THR A 334 -29.14 -18.01 6.83
CA THR A 334 -29.10 -19.43 7.22
C THR A 334 -27.73 -20.04 6.91
N PRO A 335 -27.18 -20.87 7.81
CA PRO A 335 -25.88 -21.49 7.61
C PRO A 335 -25.99 -22.50 6.47
N VAL A 336 -25.11 -22.35 5.49
CA VAL A 336 -25.06 -23.23 4.31
C VAL A 336 -24.24 -24.49 4.60
N ASN A 337 -24.60 -25.62 4.01
CA ASN A 337 -23.76 -26.82 4.10
C ASN A 337 -22.53 -26.65 3.19
N LEU A 338 -21.34 -26.59 3.80
CA LEU A 338 -20.08 -26.31 3.11
C LEU A 338 -19.44 -27.53 2.39
N ASP A 339 -20.08 -28.71 2.37
CA ASP A 339 -19.43 -29.98 1.94
C ASP A 339 -18.04 -30.13 2.57
N GLY A 340 -18.02 -30.10 3.91
CA GLY A 340 -16.80 -30.19 4.69
C GLY A 340 -16.23 -31.60 4.69
N ARG A 341 -14.94 -31.73 4.36
CA ARG A 341 -14.22 -33.01 4.41
C ARG A 341 -12.91 -32.85 5.17
N ASN A 342 -12.41 -33.95 5.70
CA ASN A 342 -11.13 -33.98 6.40
C ASN A 342 -10.38 -35.28 6.15
N PHE A 343 -9.05 -35.20 6.15
CA PHE A 343 -8.17 -36.35 5.94
C PHE A 343 -7.03 -36.36 6.96
N ALA A 344 -6.53 -37.54 7.32
CA ALA A 344 -5.37 -37.67 8.22
C ALA A 344 -4.14 -36.97 7.65
N ILE A 345 -3.37 -36.31 8.51
CA ILE A 345 -2.01 -35.89 8.20
C ILE A 345 -1.09 -36.99 8.72
N GLU A 346 -0.40 -37.68 7.81
CA GLU A 346 0.44 -38.85 8.12
C GLU A 346 1.90 -38.48 8.47
N VAL A 347 2.31 -37.25 8.16
CA VAL A 347 3.64 -36.72 8.45
C VAL A 347 3.60 -35.79 9.68
N SER A 348 4.78 -35.36 10.15
CA SER A 348 4.87 -34.32 11.20
C SER A 348 4.09 -33.07 10.78
N LEU A 349 3.30 -32.51 11.71
CA LEU A 349 2.40 -31.38 11.44
C LEU A 349 3.13 -30.21 10.79
N PHE A 350 4.27 -29.79 11.34
CA PHE A 350 4.97 -28.61 10.82
C PHE A 350 5.67 -28.88 9.49
N VAL A 351 6.06 -30.12 9.21
CA VAL A 351 6.55 -30.54 7.88
C VAL A 351 5.41 -30.45 6.85
N HIS A 352 4.20 -30.91 7.22
CA HIS A 352 3.00 -30.78 6.38
C HIS A 352 2.68 -29.32 6.10
N LEU A 353 2.60 -28.47 7.14
CA LEU A 353 2.27 -27.06 7.00
C LEU A 353 3.29 -26.30 6.17
N ARG A 354 4.59 -26.51 6.40
CA ARG A 354 5.66 -25.95 5.57
C ARG A 354 5.46 -26.33 4.11
N THR A 355 5.14 -27.59 3.82
CA THR A 355 4.90 -28.07 2.46
C THR A 355 3.69 -27.41 1.82
N LEU A 356 2.59 -27.22 2.56
CA LEU A 356 1.43 -26.48 2.07
C LEU A 356 1.78 -25.03 1.72
N VAL A 357 2.53 -24.35 2.59
CA VAL A 357 2.98 -22.97 2.39
C VAL A 357 3.87 -22.86 1.14
N GLN A 358 4.84 -23.75 0.99
CA GLN A 358 5.74 -23.79 -0.18
C GLN A 358 4.99 -24.10 -1.48
N ASN A 359 4.03 -25.03 -1.43
CA ASN A 359 3.20 -25.36 -2.59
C ASN A 359 2.32 -24.18 -2.99
N LYS A 360 1.63 -23.57 -2.02
CA LYS A 360 0.78 -22.42 -2.25
C LYS A 360 1.55 -21.25 -2.84
N LEU A 361 2.74 -20.92 -2.31
CA LEU A 361 3.59 -19.84 -2.85
C LEU A 361 3.91 -20.05 -4.33
N ARG A 362 4.32 -21.27 -4.70
CA ARG A 362 4.63 -21.61 -6.09
C ARG A 362 3.37 -21.57 -6.96
N ASP A 363 2.29 -22.21 -6.51
CA ASP A 363 1.05 -22.33 -7.25
C ASP A 363 0.40 -20.96 -7.50
N ASP A 364 0.37 -20.09 -6.50
CA ASP A 364 -0.17 -18.73 -6.62
C ASP A 364 0.71 -17.88 -7.57
N ALA A 365 2.03 -17.98 -7.45
CA ALA A 365 2.95 -17.32 -8.37
C ALA A 365 2.75 -17.78 -9.83
N ARG A 366 2.47 -19.06 -10.09
CA ARG A 366 2.19 -19.58 -11.45
C ARG A 366 0.86 -19.08 -12.03
N VAL A 367 -0.08 -18.63 -11.20
CA VAL A 367 -1.35 -18.05 -11.67
C VAL A 367 -1.16 -16.60 -12.10
N LEU A 368 -0.30 -15.86 -11.39
CA LEU A 368 -0.06 -14.43 -11.58
C LEU A 368 1.07 -14.13 -12.56
N ALA A 369 2.08 -15.00 -12.63
CA ALA A 369 3.16 -14.97 -13.61
C ALA A 369 3.26 -16.35 -14.28
N VAL A 370 2.61 -16.50 -15.42
CA VAL A 370 2.44 -17.81 -16.06
C VAL A 370 3.69 -18.18 -16.86
N PRO A 371 4.32 -19.34 -16.58
CA PRO A 371 5.41 -19.83 -17.42
C PRO A 371 4.98 -20.11 -18.86
N THR A 372 5.86 -19.88 -19.83
CA THR A 372 5.55 -20.01 -21.26
C THR A 372 5.10 -21.42 -21.65
N GLY A 373 5.58 -22.45 -20.95
CA GLY A 373 5.16 -23.84 -21.17
C GLY A 373 3.86 -24.26 -20.49
N ASP A 374 3.33 -23.45 -19.57
CA ASP A 374 2.09 -23.74 -18.84
C ASP A 374 0.84 -23.18 -19.53
N GLU A 375 1.02 -22.20 -20.43
CA GLU A 375 -0.11 -21.48 -21.02
C GLU A 375 -0.78 -22.30 -22.12
N ASP A 376 -2.11 -22.39 -22.03
CA ASP A 376 -3.00 -22.94 -23.05
C ASP A 376 -3.93 -21.83 -23.54
N GLN A 377 -4.20 -21.78 -24.85
CA GLN A 377 -4.95 -20.67 -25.43
C GLN A 377 -6.35 -20.55 -24.80
N ALA A 378 -7.11 -21.64 -24.66
CA ALA A 378 -8.46 -21.59 -24.11
C ALA A 378 -8.46 -21.14 -22.64
N SER A 379 -7.49 -21.64 -21.87
CA SER A 379 -7.26 -21.30 -20.47
C SER A 379 -6.92 -19.81 -20.28
N ARG A 380 -6.13 -19.23 -21.18
CA ARG A 380 -5.83 -17.78 -21.22
C ARG A 380 -7.10 -16.96 -21.33
N HIS A 381 -7.91 -17.25 -22.36
CA HIS A 381 -9.10 -16.47 -22.69
C HIS A 381 -10.14 -16.52 -21.57
N MET A 382 -10.41 -17.70 -21.01
CA MET A 382 -11.35 -17.85 -19.89
C MET A 382 -10.92 -17.03 -18.67
N ARG A 383 -9.62 -17.02 -18.36
CA ARG A 383 -9.06 -16.28 -17.23
C ARG A 383 -9.20 -14.77 -17.42
N LEU A 384 -8.82 -14.26 -18.59
CA LEU A 384 -8.92 -12.83 -18.91
C LEU A 384 -10.38 -12.34 -18.95
N GLN A 385 -11.30 -13.13 -19.49
CA GLN A 385 -12.73 -12.79 -19.44
C GLN A 385 -13.29 -12.77 -18.02
N THR A 386 -12.89 -13.72 -17.18
CA THR A 386 -13.31 -13.75 -15.78
C THR A 386 -12.86 -12.45 -15.09
N MET A 387 -11.61 -12.03 -15.31
CA MET A 387 -11.07 -10.78 -14.77
C MET A 387 -11.83 -9.54 -15.26
N LEU A 388 -12.03 -9.41 -16.58
CA LEU A 388 -12.77 -8.29 -17.18
C LEU A 388 -14.22 -8.22 -16.70
N SER A 389 -14.92 -9.36 -16.62
CA SER A 389 -16.31 -9.43 -16.16
C SER A 389 -16.49 -9.13 -14.67
N THR A 390 -15.42 -9.27 -13.88
CA THR A 390 -15.43 -8.98 -12.43
C THR A 390 -14.92 -7.56 -12.13
N GLY A 391 -14.47 -6.80 -13.15
CA GLY A 391 -13.90 -5.47 -12.98
C GLY A 391 -12.54 -5.46 -12.25
N LEU A 392 -11.84 -6.60 -12.24
CA LEU A 392 -10.55 -6.75 -11.55
C LEU A 392 -9.40 -6.27 -12.45
N ASP A 393 -8.58 -5.37 -11.92
CA ASP A 393 -7.34 -4.96 -12.56
C ASP A 393 -6.21 -5.94 -12.22
N LEU A 394 -5.52 -6.39 -13.26
CA LEU A 394 -4.51 -7.42 -13.24
C LEU A 394 -3.20 -6.89 -12.61
N LEU A 395 -2.92 -5.60 -12.80
CA LEU A 395 -1.86 -4.88 -12.11
C LEU A 395 -2.12 -4.79 -10.61
N ASN A 396 -3.37 -4.58 -10.17
CA ASN A 396 -3.70 -4.62 -8.75
C ASN A 396 -3.46 -6.00 -8.14
N LEU A 397 -3.76 -7.10 -8.86
CA LEU A 397 -3.50 -8.46 -8.36
C LEU A 397 -1.99 -8.79 -8.28
N ALA A 398 -1.20 -8.33 -9.25
CA ALA A 398 0.26 -8.51 -9.27
C ALA A 398 0.99 -7.58 -8.29
N ALA A 399 0.53 -6.34 -8.12
CA ALA A 399 1.04 -5.40 -7.11
C ALA A 399 0.65 -5.83 -5.69
N LEU A 400 -0.49 -6.51 -5.54
CA LEU A 400 -0.86 -7.24 -4.31
C LEU A 400 -0.18 -8.61 -4.21
N PHE A 401 0.67 -9.00 -5.16
CA PHE A 401 1.47 -10.22 -5.07
C PHE A 401 2.59 -10.06 -4.03
N VAL A 402 2.16 -9.98 -2.77
CA VAL A 402 2.93 -10.11 -1.54
C VAL A 402 2.45 -11.35 -0.72
N PRO A 403 1.69 -12.33 -1.25
CA PRO A 403 0.57 -12.93 -0.51
C PRO A 403 0.88 -14.28 0.15
N VAL A 404 2.15 -14.67 0.23
CA VAL A 404 2.56 -15.74 1.16
C VAL A 404 3.55 -15.22 2.19
N ILE A 405 4.23 -14.11 1.90
CA ILE A 405 5.26 -13.57 2.77
C ILE A 405 4.61 -12.80 3.93
N GLY A 406 3.59 -11.95 3.66
CA GLY A 406 2.87 -11.22 4.70
C GLY A 406 2.27 -12.11 5.79
N GLU A 407 1.58 -13.18 5.42
CA GLU A 407 0.92 -14.09 6.37
C GLU A 407 1.89 -14.93 7.19
N ILE A 408 3.01 -15.36 6.61
CA ILE A 408 4.05 -16.08 7.35
C ILE A 408 4.78 -15.12 8.30
N MET A 409 5.01 -13.86 7.93
CA MET A 409 5.80 -12.90 8.72
C MET A 409 5.04 -12.16 9.82
N LEU A 410 3.71 -12.23 9.84
CA LEU A 410 2.89 -11.36 10.67
C LEU A 410 2.90 -11.78 12.15
N VAL A 411 3.44 -10.91 13.01
CA VAL A 411 3.44 -11.03 14.48
C VAL A 411 2.17 -10.38 15.04
N VAL A 412 0.98 -10.94 14.77
CA VAL A 412 -0.28 -10.30 15.17
C VAL A 412 -0.56 -10.44 16.67
N THR A 413 -0.04 -11.47 17.33
CA THR A 413 -0.45 -11.77 18.70
C THR A 413 0.24 -10.89 19.75
N ALA A 414 1.51 -10.51 19.54
CA ALA A 414 2.18 -9.53 20.41
C ALA A 414 1.54 -8.14 20.28
N VAL A 415 1.16 -7.76 19.05
CA VAL A 415 0.39 -6.53 18.76
C VAL A 415 -0.91 -6.51 19.55
N GLN A 416 -1.69 -7.59 19.57
CA GLN A 416 -2.97 -7.59 20.32
C GLN A 416 -2.81 -7.25 21.81
N VAL A 417 -1.69 -7.63 22.43
CA VAL A 417 -1.43 -7.32 23.85
C VAL A 417 -0.83 -5.93 24.00
N ALA A 418 0.05 -5.55 23.07
CA ALA A 418 0.70 -4.25 23.08
C ALA A 418 -0.25 -3.11 22.74
N ASP A 419 -1.15 -3.27 21.76
CA ASP A 419 -2.12 -2.25 21.31
C ASP A 419 -3.10 -1.84 22.43
N GLU A 420 -3.32 -2.68 23.45
CA GLU A 420 -4.16 -2.29 24.60
C GLU A 420 -3.44 -1.25 25.50
N VAL A 421 -2.10 -1.22 25.47
CA VAL A 421 -1.28 -0.39 26.37
C VAL A 421 -0.55 0.73 25.60
N TYR A 422 -0.14 0.46 24.37
CA TYR A 422 0.74 1.28 23.56
C TYR A 422 0.04 1.67 22.24
N GLU A 423 0.12 2.94 21.87
CA GLU A 423 -0.30 3.41 20.54
C GLU A 423 0.89 3.43 19.58
N GLY A 424 0.72 2.92 18.35
CA GLY A 424 1.79 2.89 17.35
C GLY A 424 2.87 1.83 17.61
N TYR A 425 2.58 0.79 18.41
CA TYR A 425 3.53 -0.30 18.69
C TYR A 425 4.05 -0.96 17.40
N GLN A 426 3.18 -1.11 16.40
CA GLN A 426 3.53 -1.65 15.08
C GLN A 426 4.47 -0.75 14.28
N ASP A 427 4.63 0.49 14.68
CA ASP A 427 5.47 1.44 13.98
C ASP A 427 6.90 1.31 14.52
N TRP A 428 7.13 1.27 15.84
CA TRP A 428 8.44 1.31 16.52
C TRP A 428 9.56 0.40 15.98
N GLN A 429 10.83 0.70 16.28
CA GLN A 429 11.93 -0.18 15.84
C GLN A 429 11.88 -1.54 16.55
N LEU A 430 12.51 -2.57 15.96
CA LEU A 430 12.45 -3.93 16.53
C LEU A 430 12.98 -4.00 17.97
N GLY A 431 14.09 -3.30 18.26
CA GLY A 431 14.66 -3.22 19.60
C GLY A 431 13.70 -2.57 20.60
N ASP A 432 13.03 -1.50 20.18
CA ASP A 432 12.05 -0.77 20.98
C ASP A 432 10.79 -1.62 21.22
N ARG A 433 10.29 -2.34 20.21
CA ARG A 433 9.15 -3.27 20.35
C ARG A 433 9.46 -4.42 21.31
N GLN A 434 10.65 -5.00 21.20
CA GLN A 434 11.09 -6.07 22.09
C GLN A 434 11.24 -5.56 23.52
N GLY A 435 11.81 -4.35 23.66
CA GLY A 435 11.93 -3.68 24.95
C GLY A 435 10.57 -3.38 25.56
N ALA A 436 9.69 -2.68 24.86
CA ALA A 436 8.36 -2.36 25.36
C ALA A 436 7.55 -3.62 25.74
N LEU A 437 7.63 -4.69 24.93
CA LEU A 437 6.98 -5.95 25.27
C LEU A 437 7.62 -6.65 26.49
N GLU A 438 8.95 -6.59 26.64
CA GLU A 438 9.67 -7.07 27.83
C GLU A 438 9.20 -6.33 29.09
N HIS A 439 9.08 -5.01 29.00
CA HIS A 439 8.62 -4.15 30.09
C HIS A 439 7.16 -4.47 30.49
N LEU A 440 6.25 -4.46 29.51
CA LEU A 440 4.83 -4.76 29.73
C LEU A 440 4.63 -6.12 30.37
N MET A 441 5.29 -7.15 29.85
CA MET A 441 5.15 -8.52 30.37
C MET A 441 5.82 -8.69 31.73
N GLY A 442 6.88 -7.94 32.03
CA GLY A 442 7.47 -7.89 33.37
C GLY A 442 6.52 -7.26 34.40
N VAL A 443 5.86 -6.15 34.03
CA VAL A 443 4.79 -5.55 34.87
C VAL A 443 3.66 -6.55 35.08
N ALA A 444 3.23 -7.25 34.03
CA ALA A 444 2.20 -8.27 34.12
C ALA A 444 2.57 -9.45 35.03
N GLU A 445 3.81 -9.96 34.94
CA GLU A 445 4.30 -11.03 35.83
C GLU A 445 4.32 -10.56 37.29
N THR A 446 4.70 -9.30 37.53
CA THR A 446 4.72 -8.70 38.88
C THR A 446 3.32 -8.57 39.47
N VAL A 447 2.36 -8.09 38.67
CA VAL A 447 0.95 -7.99 39.06
C VAL A 447 0.36 -9.37 39.37
N ALA A 448 0.63 -10.37 38.52
CA ALA A 448 0.15 -11.74 38.65
C ALA A 448 0.65 -12.48 39.91
N VAL A 449 1.86 -12.16 40.41
CA VAL A 449 2.49 -12.87 41.53
C VAL A 449 2.06 -12.34 42.91
N GLY A 450 1.45 -11.16 43.03
CA GLY A 450 0.84 -10.76 44.32
C GLY A 450 0.69 -9.28 44.67
N ALA A 451 0.49 -8.37 43.71
CA ALA A 451 0.33 -6.94 44.01
C ALA A 451 -1.13 -6.43 43.88
N ILE A 452 -2.09 -7.14 44.49
CA ILE A 452 -3.42 -6.56 44.80
C ILE A 452 -3.67 -6.68 46.30
N ILE A 453 -3.05 -5.79 47.07
CA ILE A 453 -3.59 -5.33 48.35
C ILE A 453 -3.56 -3.80 48.30
N GLY A 454 -4.72 -3.18 48.51
CA GLY A 454 -4.97 -1.78 48.21
C GLY A 454 -4.05 -0.79 48.92
N GLY A 455 -3.72 0.28 48.20
CA GLY A 455 -3.47 1.61 48.77
C GLY A 455 -2.28 1.75 49.73
N ALA A 456 -1.06 1.34 49.34
CA ALA A 456 0.21 1.99 49.72
C ALA A 456 1.40 1.27 49.08
N SER A 457 2.19 2.04 48.34
CA SER A 457 3.63 1.98 48.06
C SER A 457 4.45 0.72 48.43
N HIS A 458 5.20 0.25 47.43
CA HIS A 458 6.43 -0.57 47.53
C HIS A 458 6.31 -2.03 47.97
N VAL A 459 5.86 -2.93 47.07
CA VAL A 459 6.38 -4.30 47.06
C VAL A 459 6.69 -4.73 45.61
N ALA A 460 7.99 -4.82 45.31
CA ALA A 460 8.62 -5.52 44.18
C ALA A 460 8.61 -4.94 42.75
N VAL A 461 8.45 -3.63 42.52
CA VAL A 461 8.67 -3.02 41.18
C VAL A 461 10.16 -2.75 40.88
N GLY A 462 11.01 -2.61 41.91
CA GLY A 462 12.45 -2.26 41.76
C GLY A 462 13.38 -3.33 41.17
N SER A 463 12.86 -4.44 40.67
CA SER A 463 13.65 -5.50 40.00
C SER A 463 13.38 -5.60 38.50
N LEU A 464 12.48 -4.78 37.96
CA LEU A 464 12.23 -4.70 36.53
C LEU A 464 13.36 -3.94 35.85
N LYS A 465 13.94 -4.55 34.81
CA LYS A 465 14.94 -3.90 33.96
C LYS A 465 14.28 -2.71 33.28
N ARG A 466 14.69 -1.48 33.62
CA ARG A 466 14.18 -0.25 32.99
C ARG A 466 14.58 -0.19 31.53
N ILE A 467 13.66 0.29 30.71
CA ILE A 467 13.84 0.41 29.27
C ILE A 467 13.65 1.88 28.93
N PRO A 468 14.74 2.61 28.60
CA PRO A 468 14.70 4.06 28.40
C PRO A 468 13.61 4.51 27.43
N PHE A 469 13.41 3.75 26.34
CA PHE A 469 12.35 4.00 25.38
C PHE A 469 10.93 3.99 26.00
N VAL A 470 10.65 3.07 26.93
CA VAL A 470 9.34 2.99 27.62
C VAL A 470 9.18 4.14 28.60
N ASP A 471 10.28 4.55 29.23
CA ASP A 471 10.33 5.66 30.19
C ASP A 471 10.07 7.03 29.54
N GLU A 472 10.29 7.13 28.22
CA GLU A 472 10.02 8.32 27.39
C GLU A 472 8.56 8.39 26.87
N LEU A 473 7.74 7.36 27.10
CA LEU A 473 6.35 7.36 26.65
C LEU A 473 5.46 8.23 27.54
N ALA A 474 4.55 8.97 26.91
CA ALA A 474 3.59 9.84 27.57
C ALA A 474 2.16 9.25 27.49
N PRO A 475 1.33 9.42 28.53
CA PRO A 475 -0.07 8.99 28.47
C PRO A 475 -0.91 9.92 27.58
N ARG A 476 -1.73 9.34 26.69
CA ARG A 476 -2.68 10.07 25.83
C ARG A 476 -4.04 9.37 25.85
N CYS A 477 -5.10 10.17 25.91
CA CYS A 477 -6.45 9.68 25.66
C CYS A 477 -6.73 9.65 24.15
N THR A 478 -7.09 8.48 23.64
CA THR A 478 -7.57 8.31 22.27
C THR A 478 -8.89 9.05 22.05
N ARG A 479 -9.30 9.25 20.78
CA ARG A 479 -10.61 9.82 20.44
C ARG A 479 -11.79 9.00 20.98
N ALA A 480 -11.57 7.71 21.28
CA ALA A 480 -12.54 6.81 21.90
C ALA A 480 -12.55 6.86 23.43
N GLY A 481 -11.74 7.75 24.05
CA GLY A 481 -11.67 7.92 25.51
C GLY A 481 -10.83 6.86 26.25
N GLN A 482 -10.13 5.98 25.52
CA GLN A 482 -9.21 5.00 26.12
C GLN A 482 -7.83 5.63 26.33
N LEU A 483 -7.22 5.39 27.50
CA LEU A 483 -5.88 5.84 27.85
C LEU A 483 -4.84 4.87 27.30
N GLN A 484 -3.87 5.36 26.53
CA GLN A 484 -2.73 4.59 26.00
C GLN A 484 -1.43 5.35 26.21
N LEU A 485 -0.30 4.65 26.19
CA LEU A 485 1.03 5.24 26.17
C LEU A 485 1.47 5.49 24.73
N VAL A 486 1.89 6.71 24.43
CA VAL A 486 2.34 7.16 23.12
C VAL A 486 3.75 7.72 23.20
N HIS A 487 4.50 7.56 22.11
CA HIS A 487 5.75 8.27 21.96
C HIS A 487 5.44 9.72 21.53
N GLU A 488 5.74 10.69 22.38
CA GLU A 488 5.25 12.08 22.27
C GLU A 488 5.78 12.83 21.02
N ALA A 489 6.96 12.45 20.54
CA ALA A 489 7.47 12.82 19.24
C ALA A 489 7.48 11.57 18.36
N LEU A 490 6.53 11.39 17.45
CA LEU A 490 6.70 10.37 16.40
C LEU A 490 8.07 10.65 15.75
N PRO A 491 9.05 9.76 15.88
CA PRO A 491 10.30 10.01 15.23
C PRO A 491 10.01 10.00 13.72
N VAL A 492 10.64 10.94 12.99
CA VAL A 492 10.32 11.32 11.61
C VAL A 492 9.82 10.19 10.71
N HIS A 493 10.44 9.01 10.84
CA HIS A 493 10.13 7.80 10.10
C HIS A 493 8.68 7.29 10.22
N TYR A 494 7.93 7.66 11.26
CA TYR A 494 6.52 7.28 11.47
C TYR A 494 5.55 8.46 11.37
N THR A 495 6.04 9.67 11.09
CA THR A 495 5.17 10.84 10.95
C THR A 495 4.37 10.73 9.65
N GLU A 496 3.08 10.44 9.75
CA GLU A 496 2.12 10.48 8.64
C GLU A 496 1.40 11.84 8.56
N GLY A 497 0.99 12.20 7.34
CA GLY A 497 0.30 13.47 7.07
C GLY A 497 1.24 14.65 6.82
N ALA A 498 0.75 15.61 6.02
CA ALA A 498 1.50 16.79 5.61
C ALA A 498 1.80 17.75 6.79
N GLY A 499 0.80 18.01 7.63
CA GLY A 499 0.86 18.97 8.74
C GLY A 499 1.99 18.70 9.73
N PRO A 500 2.05 17.52 10.36
CA PRO A 500 3.12 17.17 11.28
C PRO A 500 4.52 17.25 10.65
N LEU A 501 4.67 16.78 9.40
CA LEU A 501 5.96 16.83 8.68
C LEU A 501 6.41 18.27 8.38
N VAL A 502 5.49 19.16 8.02
CA VAL A 502 5.81 20.57 7.74
C VAL A 502 6.17 21.33 9.02
N ARG A 503 5.41 21.13 10.11
CA ARG A 503 5.72 21.78 11.40
C ARG A 503 7.04 21.31 12.01
N GLN A 504 7.38 20.03 11.82
CA GLN A 504 8.60 19.43 12.35
C GLN A 504 9.88 20.03 11.74
N ALA A 505 9.79 20.66 10.58
CA ALA A 505 10.91 21.42 10.00
C ALA A 505 11.26 22.68 10.81
N GLY A 506 10.33 23.15 11.66
CA GLY A 506 10.50 24.30 12.52
C GLY A 506 10.61 25.63 11.76
N GLY A 507 11.08 26.67 12.46
CA GLY A 507 11.26 28.00 11.87
C GLY A 507 9.94 28.62 11.40
N GLU A 508 9.93 29.13 10.17
CA GLU A 508 8.76 29.81 9.55
C GLU A 508 7.53 28.89 9.38
N MET A 509 7.70 27.56 9.47
CA MET A 509 6.62 26.59 9.27
C MET A 509 6.13 25.94 10.58
N ALA A 510 6.68 26.33 11.73
CA ALA A 510 6.36 25.72 13.03
C ALA A 510 4.86 25.79 13.38
N GLU A 511 4.18 26.84 12.93
CA GLU A 511 2.76 27.11 13.22
C GLU A 511 1.84 26.77 12.04
N ALA A 512 2.33 26.10 10.99
CA ALA A 512 1.52 25.75 9.83
C ALA A 512 0.36 24.83 10.22
N SER A 513 -0.87 25.21 9.85
CA SER A 513 -2.04 24.35 10.02
C SER A 513 -1.96 23.11 9.11
N ASP A 514 -2.69 22.05 9.44
CA ASP A 514 -2.70 20.82 8.62
C ASP A 514 -3.21 21.11 7.19
N LEU A 515 -4.24 21.94 7.06
CA LEU A 515 -4.77 22.39 5.76
C LEU A 515 -3.72 23.18 4.96
N HIS A 516 -3.00 24.09 5.61
CA HIS A 516 -1.94 24.85 4.95
C HIS A 516 -0.81 23.94 4.45
N ALA A 517 -0.41 22.97 5.27
CA ALA A 517 0.60 22.00 4.90
C ALA A 517 0.14 21.13 3.71
N GLU A 518 -1.09 20.62 3.72
CA GLU A 518 -1.64 19.87 2.58
C GLU A 518 -1.65 20.71 1.31
N SER A 519 -2.10 21.96 1.38
CA SER A 519 -2.06 22.91 0.27
C SER A 519 -0.63 23.10 -0.28
N LEU A 520 0.37 23.23 0.59
CA LEU A 520 1.77 23.36 0.19
C LEU A 520 2.30 22.13 -0.56
N LEU A 521 1.96 20.93 -0.09
CA LEU A 521 2.36 19.69 -0.76
C LEU A 521 1.65 19.52 -2.11
N GLN A 522 0.36 19.87 -2.18
CA GLN A 522 -0.39 19.86 -3.45
C GLN A 522 0.18 20.86 -4.47
N VAL A 523 0.48 22.08 -4.03
CA VAL A 523 1.07 23.13 -4.87
C VAL A 523 2.41 22.70 -5.43
N THR A 524 3.29 22.16 -4.57
CA THR A 524 4.67 21.81 -4.95
C THR A 524 4.82 20.43 -5.58
N GLY A 525 3.79 19.58 -5.46
CA GLY A 525 3.83 18.17 -5.85
C GLY A 525 4.65 17.28 -4.90
N LEU A 526 5.16 17.83 -3.78
CA LEU A 526 5.93 17.08 -2.81
C LEU A 526 5.05 16.06 -2.07
N GLN A 527 5.57 14.85 -1.95
CA GLN A 527 4.89 13.78 -1.24
C GLN A 527 5.34 13.72 0.23
N PRO A 528 4.47 13.30 1.17
CA PRO A 528 4.85 13.12 2.58
C PRO A 528 6.10 12.24 2.75
N ALA A 529 6.28 11.22 1.91
CA ALA A 529 7.47 10.37 1.92
C ALA A 529 8.78 11.12 1.60
N GLN A 530 8.73 12.13 0.72
CA GLN A 530 9.89 12.95 0.36
C GLN A 530 10.26 13.90 1.51
N LEU A 531 9.26 14.54 2.15
CA LEU A 531 9.51 15.36 3.34
C LEU A 531 10.06 14.52 4.50
N ARG A 532 9.52 13.32 4.69
CA ARG A 532 10.02 12.37 5.68
C ARG A 532 11.48 12.03 5.45
N ARG A 533 11.86 11.77 4.20
CA ARG A 533 13.24 11.49 3.82
C ARG A 533 14.16 12.68 4.14
N LEU A 534 13.76 13.91 3.81
CA LEU A 534 14.55 15.11 4.11
C LEU A 534 14.83 15.26 5.60
N HIS A 535 13.81 15.02 6.43
CA HIS A 535 13.98 15.06 7.89
C HIS A 535 14.89 13.94 8.41
N LEU A 536 14.81 12.73 7.83
CA LEU A 536 15.72 11.62 8.18
C LEU A 536 17.17 11.92 7.80
N GLU A 537 17.38 12.59 6.67
CA GLU A 537 18.68 13.01 6.17
C GLU A 537 19.17 14.33 6.80
N GLN A 538 18.43 14.90 7.77
CA GLN A 538 18.68 16.21 8.38
C GLN A 538 18.91 17.33 7.34
N SER A 539 18.26 17.20 6.19
CA SER A 539 18.38 18.11 5.05
C SER A 539 17.45 19.31 5.19
N ARG A 540 17.83 20.45 4.60
CA ARG A 540 17.00 21.65 4.57
C ARG A 540 15.75 21.41 3.72
N LEU A 541 14.65 22.09 4.07
CA LEU A 541 13.45 22.08 3.24
C LEU A 541 13.74 22.71 1.86
N PRO A 542 13.17 22.14 0.78
CA PRO A 542 13.41 22.64 -0.58
C PRO A 542 12.93 24.09 -0.71
N ALA A 543 13.66 24.88 -1.47
CA ALA A 543 13.39 26.30 -1.70
C ALA A 543 11.96 26.51 -2.24
N ARG A 544 11.51 25.63 -3.13
CA ARG A 544 10.14 25.68 -3.70
C ARG A 544 9.04 25.62 -2.63
N LEU A 545 9.18 24.76 -1.63
CA LEU A 545 8.20 24.64 -0.53
C LEU A 545 8.19 25.91 0.33
N ARG A 546 9.36 26.46 0.62
CA ARG A 546 9.51 27.69 1.39
C ARG A 546 9.00 28.92 0.63
N ASP A 547 9.26 28.99 -0.67
CA ASP A 547 8.75 30.06 -1.54
C ASP A 547 7.23 30.01 -1.65
N ALA A 548 6.65 28.81 -1.81
CA ALA A 548 5.19 28.64 -1.84
C ALA A 548 4.54 29.10 -0.53
N HIS A 549 5.11 28.70 0.61
CA HIS A 549 4.66 29.13 1.94
C HIS A 549 4.70 30.65 2.11
N GLN A 550 5.83 31.28 1.79
CA GLN A 550 5.98 32.73 1.92
C GLN A 550 5.04 33.50 0.99
N ARG A 551 4.81 32.98 -0.22
CA ARG A 551 3.93 33.61 -1.21
C ARG A 551 2.45 33.50 -0.81
N ILE A 552 2.02 32.34 -0.31
CA ILE A 552 0.67 32.16 0.22
C ILE A 552 0.43 33.11 1.40
N ALA A 553 1.34 33.11 2.38
CA ALA A 553 1.23 33.99 3.55
C ALA A 553 1.12 35.47 3.14
N LEU A 554 1.93 35.92 2.16
CA LEU A 554 1.86 37.31 1.69
C LEU A 554 0.54 37.64 0.97
N HIS A 555 -0.04 36.70 0.22
CA HIS A 555 -1.36 36.87 -0.40
C HIS A 555 -2.52 36.85 0.61
N GLU A 556 -2.35 36.18 1.75
CA GLU A 556 -3.30 36.19 2.86
C GLU A 556 -3.21 37.50 3.66
N ASP A 557 -1.99 37.98 3.92
CA ASP A 557 -1.73 39.22 4.65
C ASP A 557 -2.11 40.47 3.84
N PHE A 558 -1.88 40.44 2.52
CA PHE A 558 -2.14 41.57 1.62
C PHE A 558 -2.95 41.15 0.38
N PRO A 559 -4.25 40.83 0.51
CA PRO A 559 -5.06 40.31 -0.60
C PRO A 559 -5.23 41.27 -1.78
N ALA A 560 -5.09 42.59 -1.54
CA ALA A 560 -5.18 43.61 -2.60
C ALA A 560 -3.89 43.75 -3.43
N LEU A 561 -2.78 43.15 -2.97
CA LEU A 561 -1.49 43.27 -3.61
C LEU A 561 -1.38 42.27 -4.77
N SER A 562 -1.12 42.77 -5.97
CA SER A 562 -1.02 41.93 -7.18
C SER A 562 0.08 42.43 -8.12
N GLY A 563 0.44 41.61 -9.11
CA GLY A 563 1.40 41.96 -10.15
C GLY A 563 2.78 42.38 -9.63
N SER A 564 3.36 43.44 -10.20
CA SER A 564 4.70 43.92 -9.86
C SER A 564 4.82 44.47 -8.44
N ALA A 565 3.74 45.03 -7.88
CA ALA A 565 3.72 45.50 -6.50
C ALA A 565 3.88 44.33 -5.52
N PHE A 566 3.25 43.19 -5.83
CA PHE A 566 3.39 41.96 -5.05
C PHE A 566 4.82 41.42 -5.07
N GLU A 567 5.43 41.32 -6.25
CA GLU A 567 6.81 40.83 -6.37
C GLU A 567 7.81 41.75 -5.65
N THR A 568 7.58 43.06 -5.68
CA THR A 568 8.42 44.03 -4.95
C THR A 568 8.36 43.80 -3.44
N GLN A 569 7.15 43.62 -2.89
CA GLN A 569 6.97 43.35 -1.46
C GLN A 569 7.57 41.99 -1.06
N LEU A 570 7.38 40.97 -1.90
CA LEU A 570 7.97 39.64 -1.67
C LEU A 570 9.50 39.72 -1.63
N GLN A 571 10.11 40.54 -2.49
CA GLN A 571 11.56 40.75 -2.51
C GLN A 571 12.08 41.42 -1.23
N VAL A 572 11.32 42.35 -0.63
CA VAL A 572 11.69 42.99 0.66
C VAL A 572 11.75 41.96 1.80
N LEU A 573 10.92 40.92 1.74
CA LEU A 573 10.92 39.84 2.75
C LEU A 573 12.03 38.79 2.53
N GLN A 574 12.81 38.91 1.46
CA GLN A 574 13.91 37.99 1.18
C GLN A 574 15.21 38.49 1.81
N ARG A 575 16.11 37.55 2.09
CA ARG A 575 17.44 37.88 2.61
C ARG A 575 18.27 38.67 1.58
N PRO A 576 19.32 39.39 2.03
CA PRO A 576 20.28 40.00 1.12
C PRO A 576 20.86 38.98 0.13
N ILE A 577 20.93 39.40 -1.13
CA ILE A 577 21.41 38.60 -2.27
C ILE A 577 22.94 38.68 -2.29
N SER A 578 23.62 37.54 -2.39
CA SER A 578 25.06 37.49 -2.62
C SER A 578 25.41 37.74 -4.09
N ASP A 579 26.65 38.13 -4.38
CA ASP A 579 27.09 38.39 -5.77
C ASP A 579 26.90 37.19 -6.70
N ALA A 580 27.08 35.96 -6.20
CA ALA A 580 26.91 34.74 -6.99
C ALA A 580 25.43 34.43 -7.28
N GLU A 581 24.55 34.71 -6.31
CA GLU A 581 23.10 34.59 -6.51
C GLU A 581 22.59 35.66 -7.46
N ALA A 582 23.09 36.89 -7.33
CA ALA A 582 22.78 37.99 -8.24
C ALA A 582 23.15 37.65 -9.69
N LEU A 583 24.27 36.95 -9.89
CA LEU A 583 24.67 36.47 -11.22
C LEU A 583 23.69 35.44 -11.81
N LEU A 584 23.22 34.47 -11.01
CA LEU A 584 22.17 33.53 -11.44
C LEU A 584 20.85 34.24 -11.76
N ILE A 585 20.42 35.15 -10.89
CA ILE A 585 19.16 35.91 -11.06
C ILE A 585 19.24 36.85 -12.27
N ARG A 586 20.41 37.41 -12.60
CA ARG A 586 20.63 38.23 -13.80
C ARG A 586 20.27 37.45 -15.07
N ASP A 587 20.75 36.22 -15.19
CA ASP A 587 20.53 35.40 -16.39
C ASP A 587 19.19 34.63 -16.33
N PHE A 588 18.61 34.48 -15.14
CA PHE A 588 17.31 33.85 -14.89
C PHE A 588 16.41 34.71 -13.98
N PRO A 589 15.79 35.79 -14.50
CA PRO A 589 15.13 36.83 -13.68
C PRO A 589 13.94 36.36 -12.82
N SER A 590 13.32 35.22 -13.13
CA SER A 590 12.18 34.67 -12.40
C SER A 590 12.57 33.71 -11.26
N LEU A 591 13.86 33.43 -11.10
CA LEU A 591 14.43 32.59 -10.05
C LEU A 591 14.40 33.33 -8.70
N SER A 592 13.94 32.67 -7.64
CA SER A 592 13.96 33.28 -6.30
C SER A 592 15.36 33.25 -5.69
N VAL A 593 15.61 34.11 -4.69
CA VAL A 593 16.87 34.10 -3.91
C VAL A 593 17.06 32.76 -3.20
N ARG A 594 15.98 32.13 -2.71
CA ARG A 594 16.07 30.82 -2.04
C ARG A 594 16.45 29.71 -3.02
N GLN A 595 15.93 29.75 -4.24
CA GLN A 595 16.27 28.79 -5.29
C GLN A 595 17.71 29.00 -5.81
N ALA A 596 18.13 30.25 -6.00
CA ALA A 596 19.51 30.56 -6.38
C ALA A 596 20.50 30.03 -5.32
N ALA A 597 20.19 30.25 -4.04
CA ALA A 597 20.97 29.73 -2.92
C ALA A 597 21.06 28.20 -2.94
N GLU A 598 19.94 27.51 -3.13
CA GLU A 598 19.88 26.04 -3.17
C GLU A 598 20.67 25.45 -4.34
N ILE A 599 20.65 26.11 -5.50
CA ILE A 599 21.47 25.70 -6.64
C ILE A 599 22.97 25.84 -6.32
N LEU A 600 23.34 26.90 -5.60
CA LEU A 600 24.73 27.19 -5.23
C LEU A 600 25.26 26.40 -4.03
N ASP A 601 24.39 25.87 -3.16
CA ASP A 601 24.76 25.09 -1.96
C ASP A 601 25.57 23.82 -2.31
N GLN A 602 25.45 23.35 -3.56
CA GLN A 602 26.17 22.19 -4.09
C GLN A 602 27.37 22.55 -4.97
N VAL A 603 27.75 23.82 -5.04
CA VAL A 603 28.82 24.34 -5.90
C VAL A 603 30.04 24.66 -5.06
N SER A 604 31.23 24.24 -5.52
CA SER A 604 32.47 24.51 -4.80
C SER A 604 32.86 25.99 -4.83
N SER A 605 33.55 26.47 -3.80
CA SER A 605 34.01 27.87 -3.72
C SER A 605 34.87 28.30 -4.91
N ALA A 606 35.69 27.39 -5.46
CA ALA A 606 36.52 27.66 -6.65
C ALA A 606 35.67 27.86 -7.92
N GLN A 607 34.55 27.14 -8.06
CA GLN A 607 33.62 27.34 -9.16
C GLN A 607 32.85 28.66 -9.01
N ILE A 608 32.47 29.03 -7.78
CA ILE A 608 31.84 30.32 -7.50
C ILE A 608 32.79 31.48 -7.88
N GLU A 609 34.06 31.40 -7.50
CA GLU A 609 35.06 32.42 -7.84
C GLU A 609 35.31 32.50 -9.37
N ALA A 610 35.35 31.36 -10.06
CA ALA A 610 35.45 31.33 -11.53
C ALA A 610 34.22 31.96 -12.20
N MET A 611 33.02 31.69 -11.68
CA MET A 611 31.77 32.29 -12.17
C MET A 611 31.77 33.81 -12.03
N LEU A 612 32.18 34.31 -10.86
CA LEU A 612 32.22 35.73 -10.55
C LEU A 612 33.29 36.47 -11.34
N SER A 613 34.49 35.91 -11.46
CA SER A 613 35.59 36.51 -12.23
C SER A 613 35.31 36.52 -13.74
N GLN A 614 34.69 35.47 -14.28
CA GLN A 614 34.39 35.37 -15.71
C GLN A 614 33.01 35.92 -16.08
N GLN A 615 32.18 36.29 -15.09
CA GLN A 615 30.81 36.76 -15.26
C GLN A 615 29.92 35.81 -16.08
N ARG A 616 30.18 34.50 -16.00
CA ARG A 616 29.54 33.44 -16.79
C ARG A 616 29.06 32.28 -15.92
N ILE A 617 27.85 31.81 -16.18
CA ILE A 617 27.25 30.66 -15.50
C ILE A 617 27.58 29.37 -16.26
N PRO A 618 28.15 28.34 -15.61
CA PRO A 618 28.34 27.02 -16.18
C PRO A 618 27.02 26.40 -16.67
N LEU A 619 27.08 25.67 -17.79
CA LEU A 619 25.90 25.06 -18.40
C LEU A 619 25.08 24.21 -17.41
N ALA A 620 25.75 23.42 -16.57
CA ALA A 620 25.08 22.56 -15.58
C ALA A 620 24.24 23.37 -14.56
N LEU A 621 24.71 24.55 -14.16
CA LEU A 621 23.96 25.43 -13.25
C LEU A 621 22.84 26.17 -13.99
N ALA A 622 23.09 26.56 -15.24
CA ALA A 622 22.07 27.14 -16.10
C ALA A 622 20.90 26.15 -16.34
N GLU A 623 21.17 24.87 -16.53
CA GLU A 623 20.15 23.83 -16.67
C GLU A 623 19.32 23.66 -15.39
N ARG A 624 19.96 23.61 -14.22
CA ARG A 624 19.28 23.56 -12.92
C ARG A 624 18.41 24.79 -12.68
N ALA A 625 18.90 25.97 -13.03
CA ALA A 625 18.15 27.22 -12.93
C ALA A 625 16.91 27.22 -13.84
N ARG A 626 17.02 26.71 -15.08
CA ARG A 626 15.86 26.57 -16.00
C ARG A 626 14.79 25.65 -15.42
N TRP A 627 15.18 24.53 -14.83
CA TRP A 627 14.24 23.62 -14.17
C TRP A 627 13.56 24.28 -12.97
N ALA A 628 14.34 24.94 -12.09
CA ALA A 628 13.79 25.65 -10.94
C ALA A 628 12.80 26.76 -11.33
N VAL A 629 13.08 27.50 -12.41
CA VAL A 629 12.17 28.53 -12.96
C VAL A 629 10.89 27.90 -13.51
N ARG A 630 11.00 26.80 -14.28
CA ARG A 630 9.85 26.09 -14.83
C ARG A 630 8.92 25.61 -13.71
N ASP A 631 9.50 24.96 -12.72
CA ASP A 631 8.79 24.41 -11.57
C ASP A 631 8.10 25.50 -10.74
N ALA A 632 8.79 26.61 -10.48
CA ALA A 632 8.20 27.74 -9.76
C ALA A 632 7.00 28.36 -10.49
N ARG A 633 6.98 28.36 -11.84
CA ARG A 633 5.80 28.82 -12.59
C ARG A 633 4.60 27.92 -12.37
N ILE A 634 4.82 26.61 -12.32
CA ILE A 634 3.76 25.63 -12.03
C ILE A 634 3.24 25.83 -10.60
N ASP A 635 4.14 25.97 -9.62
CA ASP A 635 3.76 26.21 -8.23
C ASP A 635 2.90 27.47 -8.10
N ARG A 636 3.32 28.59 -8.73
CA ARG A 636 2.55 29.85 -8.75
C ARG A 636 1.20 29.70 -9.44
N ALA A 637 1.12 28.92 -10.51
CA ALA A 637 -0.15 28.62 -11.18
C ALA A 637 -1.10 27.87 -10.24
N CYS A 638 -0.61 26.85 -9.55
CA CYS A 638 -1.35 26.03 -8.59
C CYS A 638 -1.81 26.85 -7.36
N ILE A 639 -0.98 27.77 -6.85
CA ILE A 639 -1.38 28.69 -5.76
C ILE A 639 -2.62 29.50 -6.20
N GLY A 640 -2.65 30.02 -7.43
CA GLY A 640 -3.80 30.75 -7.94
C GLY A 640 -5.08 29.90 -8.12
N LEU A 641 -4.98 28.57 -8.17
CA LEU A 641 -6.15 27.69 -8.14
C LEU A 641 -6.77 27.60 -6.73
N GLN A 642 -5.96 27.80 -5.69
CA GLN A 642 -6.39 27.73 -4.29
C GLN A 642 -6.77 29.11 -3.74
N LEU A 643 -6.11 30.17 -4.20
CA LEU A 643 -6.27 31.56 -3.74
C LEU A 643 -6.68 32.48 -4.89
N PRO A 644 -7.92 33.00 -4.91
CA PRO A 644 -8.40 33.89 -5.99
C PRO A 644 -7.52 35.12 -6.22
N GLN A 645 -6.97 35.70 -5.15
CA GLN A 645 -6.08 36.87 -5.22
C GLN A 645 -4.69 36.57 -5.82
N ALA A 646 -4.32 35.30 -5.93
CA ALA A 646 -3.04 34.85 -6.50
C ALA A 646 -3.15 34.45 -7.99
N VAL A 647 -4.35 34.55 -8.58
CA VAL A 647 -4.60 34.21 -9.99
C VAL A 647 -3.68 35.03 -10.89
N ASN A 648 -2.95 34.31 -11.73
CA ASN A 648 -2.10 34.88 -12.77
C ASN A 648 -2.36 34.19 -14.11
N HIS A 649 -1.65 34.64 -15.15
CA HIS A 649 -1.80 34.10 -16.49
C HIS A 649 -1.55 32.57 -16.59
N ASP A 650 -0.57 32.06 -15.84
CA ASP A 650 -0.29 30.62 -15.83
C ASP A 650 -1.41 29.85 -15.12
N THR A 651 -2.02 30.41 -14.06
CA THR A 651 -3.22 29.86 -13.41
C THR A 651 -4.39 29.75 -14.38
N GLU A 652 -4.69 30.83 -15.10
CA GLU A 652 -5.80 30.87 -16.08
C GLU A 652 -5.61 29.81 -17.17
N ARG A 653 -4.40 29.70 -17.71
CA ARG A 653 -4.06 28.71 -18.73
C ARG A 653 -4.15 27.28 -18.19
N LEU A 654 -3.68 27.06 -16.96
CA LEU A 654 -3.75 25.76 -16.29
C LEU A 654 -5.21 25.34 -16.06
N ALA A 655 -6.03 26.25 -15.53
CA ALA A 655 -7.44 26.02 -15.26
C ALA A 655 -8.22 25.63 -16.51
N LEU A 656 -8.03 26.38 -17.60
CA LEU A 656 -8.65 26.08 -18.90
C LEU A 656 -8.23 24.68 -19.41
N GLY A 657 -6.96 24.31 -19.25
CA GLY A 657 -6.45 22.98 -19.61
C GLY A 657 -7.05 21.85 -18.76
N LEU A 658 -7.11 22.01 -17.43
CA LEU A 658 -7.65 21.01 -16.51
C LEU A 658 -9.14 20.75 -16.74
N ILE A 659 -9.93 21.80 -17.03
CA ILE A 659 -11.34 21.65 -17.41
C ILE A 659 -11.45 20.86 -18.71
N ALA A 660 -10.61 21.14 -19.71
CA ALA A 660 -10.57 20.40 -20.98
C ALA A 660 -10.31 18.90 -20.79
N GLU A 661 -9.50 18.55 -19.79
CA GLU A 661 -9.13 17.17 -19.49
C GLU A 661 -10.24 16.42 -18.74
N GLN A 662 -10.81 17.04 -17.70
CA GLN A 662 -11.84 16.42 -16.86
C GLN A 662 -13.21 16.40 -17.54
N VAL A 663 -13.56 17.47 -18.26
CA VAL A 663 -14.84 17.65 -18.93
C VAL A 663 -14.59 18.18 -20.34
N PRO A 664 -14.15 17.31 -21.27
CA PRO A 664 -13.75 17.74 -22.61
C PRO A 664 -14.88 18.44 -23.34
N TRP A 665 -14.54 19.57 -23.96
CA TRP A 665 -15.45 20.28 -24.87
C TRP A 665 -15.73 19.44 -26.12
N PRO A 666 -16.96 19.51 -26.67
CA PRO A 666 -17.24 18.94 -27.99
C PRO A 666 -16.25 19.47 -29.03
N SER A 667 -15.92 18.67 -30.04
CA SER A 667 -14.99 19.09 -31.10
C SER A 667 -15.46 20.32 -31.90
N SER A 668 -16.74 20.64 -31.82
CA SER A 668 -17.37 21.83 -32.42
C SER A 668 -17.22 23.10 -31.57
N VAL A 669 -16.72 23.00 -30.33
CA VAL A 669 -16.62 24.11 -29.38
C VAL A 669 -15.14 24.47 -29.14
N ARG A 670 -14.86 25.77 -29.14
CA ARG A 670 -13.57 26.34 -28.74
C ARG A 670 -13.78 27.41 -27.69
N VAL A 671 -13.02 27.33 -26.60
CA VAL A 671 -13.04 28.32 -25.54
C VAL A 671 -11.78 29.17 -25.60
N GLU A 672 -11.94 30.49 -25.62
CA GLU A 672 -10.85 31.46 -25.67
C GLU A 672 -10.93 32.43 -24.51
N LEU A 673 -9.83 32.59 -23.77
CA LEU A 673 -9.63 33.66 -22.81
C LEU A 673 -8.93 34.83 -23.51
N ARG A 674 -9.53 36.02 -23.45
CA ARG A 674 -9.04 37.24 -24.10
C ARG A 674 -8.88 38.39 -23.12
N GLU A 675 -7.93 39.28 -23.40
CA GLU A 675 -7.66 40.45 -22.57
C GLU A 675 -8.44 41.69 -23.04
N GLY A 676 -9.14 42.36 -22.11
CA GLY A 676 -9.78 43.66 -22.25
C GLY A 676 -11.04 43.72 -23.12
N SER A 677 -11.13 42.92 -24.19
CA SER A 677 -12.30 42.91 -25.08
C SER A 677 -12.42 41.60 -25.88
N LEU A 678 -13.57 41.41 -26.53
CA LEU A 678 -13.81 40.28 -27.46
C LEU A 678 -12.83 40.23 -28.63
N ALA A 679 -12.31 41.37 -29.07
CA ALA A 679 -11.30 41.47 -30.12
C ALA A 679 -9.86 41.52 -29.56
N GLY A 680 -9.70 41.43 -28.24
CA GLY A 680 -8.40 41.50 -27.57
C GLY A 680 -7.51 40.29 -27.83
N PRO A 681 -6.23 40.36 -27.39
CA PRO A 681 -5.28 39.27 -27.57
C PRO A 681 -5.75 38.02 -26.81
N VAL A 682 -5.54 36.86 -27.43
CA VAL A 682 -5.87 35.56 -26.82
C VAL A 682 -4.79 35.21 -25.80
N LEU A 683 -5.19 35.16 -24.53
CA LEU A 683 -4.36 34.76 -23.40
C LEU A 683 -4.22 33.23 -23.34
N ALA A 684 -5.33 32.50 -23.50
CA ALA A 684 -5.34 31.04 -23.53
C ALA A 684 -6.49 30.54 -24.39
N ALA A 685 -6.36 29.36 -24.99
CA ALA A 685 -7.46 28.75 -25.74
C ALA A 685 -7.41 27.22 -25.71
N GLN A 686 -8.58 26.59 -25.74
CA GLN A 686 -8.77 25.15 -25.82
C GLN A 686 -9.85 24.79 -26.85
N GLY A 687 -9.69 23.65 -27.51
CA GLY A 687 -10.55 23.21 -28.62
C GLY A 687 -9.97 23.48 -30.01
N ALA A 688 -10.53 22.81 -31.03
CA ALA A 688 -10.02 22.86 -32.40
C ALA A 688 -10.13 24.27 -32.99
N ALA A 689 -9.12 24.70 -33.75
CA ALA A 689 -9.15 26.00 -34.45
C ALA A 689 -10.28 26.09 -35.51
N THR A 690 -10.82 24.95 -35.94
CA THR A 690 -11.94 24.82 -36.89
C THR A 690 -13.30 24.66 -36.22
N ALA A 691 -13.39 24.86 -34.90
CA ALA A 691 -14.64 24.79 -34.15
C ALA A 691 -15.65 25.82 -34.67
N SER A 692 -16.93 25.46 -34.69
CA SER A 692 -18.03 26.30 -35.18
C SER A 692 -18.67 27.16 -34.09
N ASP A 693 -18.51 26.79 -32.81
CA ASP A 693 -19.01 27.52 -31.63
C ASP A 693 -17.79 28.05 -30.84
N ILE A 694 -17.57 29.36 -30.87
CA ILE A 694 -16.48 30.01 -30.11
C ILE A 694 -17.06 30.71 -28.89
N ARG A 695 -16.63 30.24 -27.72
CA ARG A 695 -17.01 30.77 -26.41
C ARG A 695 -15.87 31.63 -25.89
N VAL A 696 -16.13 32.92 -25.68
CA VAL A 696 -15.08 33.88 -25.31
C VAL A 696 -15.24 34.29 -23.85
N LEU A 697 -14.19 34.11 -23.07
CA LEU A 697 -14.05 34.68 -21.73
C LEU A 697 -13.18 35.93 -21.83
N VAL A 698 -13.70 37.09 -21.43
CA VAL A 698 -12.95 38.35 -21.44
C VAL A 698 -12.52 38.69 -20.02
N LYS A 699 -11.23 38.98 -19.85
CA LYS A 699 -10.63 39.50 -18.62
C LYS A 699 -10.44 41.00 -18.74
N ASP A 700 -11.10 41.80 -17.90
CA ASP A 700 -10.95 43.25 -17.85
C ASP A 700 -10.67 43.75 -16.41
N ALA A 701 -10.66 45.07 -16.22
CA ALA A 701 -10.40 45.68 -14.91
C ALA A 701 -11.47 45.36 -13.85
N GLY A 702 -12.66 44.92 -14.26
CA GLY A 702 -13.78 44.53 -13.41
C GLY A 702 -13.93 43.01 -13.22
N GLY A 703 -12.96 42.20 -13.66
CA GLY A 703 -12.96 40.75 -13.47
C GLY A 703 -13.13 39.96 -14.77
N TYR A 704 -13.93 38.89 -14.73
CA TYR A 704 -14.14 37.96 -15.84
C TYR A 704 -15.61 37.94 -16.27
N HIS A 705 -15.85 37.96 -17.58
CA HIS A 705 -17.20 37.79 -18.13
C HIS A 705 -17.20 36.91 -19.39
N ALA A 706 -18.18 36.02 -19.50
CA ALA A 706 -18.33 35.07 -20.60
C ALA A 706 -19.31 35.58 -21.67
N VAL A 707 -18.97 35.39 -22.94
CA VAL A 707 -19.76 35.81 -24.10
C VAL A 707 -19.90 34.66 -25.10
N PHE A 708 -21.14 34.42 -25.54
CA PHE A 708 -21.53 33.35 -26.45
C PHE A 708 -22.23 33.89 -27.71
N GLU A 709 -22.11 33.18 -28.84
CA GLU A 709 -22.56 33.63 -30.17
C GLU A 709 -24.08 33.55 -30.43
N ALA A 710 -24.91 33.58 -29.37
CA ALA A 710 -26.38 33.68 -29.44
C ALA A 710 -26.93 35.04 -28.96
N GLY A 711 -26.09 36.08 -28.90
CA GLY A 711 -26.54 37.48 -28.79
C GLY A 711 -27.15 37.90 -27.44
N SER A 712 -26.93 37.16 -26.35
CA SER A 712 -27.21 37.66 -25.00
C SER A 712 -26.04 37.36 -24.06
N PRO A 713 -25.37 38.39 -23.52
CA PRO A 713 -24.38 38.18 -22.48
C PRO A 713 -25.09 37.62 -21.24
N LEU A 714 -24.66 36.46 -20.75
CA LEU A 714 -24.91 36.07 -19.36
C LEU A 714 -24.00 36.92 -18.48
N SER A 715 -24.34 38.21 -18.39
CA SER A 715 -23.58 39.19 -17.62
C SER A 715 -23.92 39.04 -16.15
N LEU A 716 -23.18 38.17 -15.49
CA LEU A 716 -22.84 38.40 -14.09
C LEU A 716 -21.33 38.66 -14.11
N PRO A 717 -20.85 39.91 -13.94
CA PRO A 717 -19.44 40.13 -13.67
C PRO A 717 -19.05 39.25 -12.50
N SER A 718 -18.13 38.32 -12.75
CA SER A 718 -17.59 37.47 -11.72
C SER A 718 -16.17 37.92 -11.44
N ASP A 719 -15.91 38.23 -10.18
CA ASP A 719 -14.55 38.49 -9.68
C ASP A 719 -13.68 37.20 -9.75
N ASN A 720 -14.27 36.07 -10.15
CA ASN A 720 -13.67 34.74 -10.11
C ASN A 720 -13.58 34.10 -11.52
N CYS A 721 -12.34 33.92 -12.00
CA CYS A 721 -12.01 33.26 -13.26
C CYS A 721 -12.69 31.88 -13.41
N PHE A 722 -12.71 31.08 -12.34
CA PHE A 722 -13.25 29.72 -12.36
C PHE A 722 -14.77 29.70 -12.55
N GLN A 723 -15.48 30.59 -11.86
CA GLN A 723 -16.92 30.71 -12.03
C GLN A 723 -17.26 31.12 -13.46
N ALA A 724 -16.51 32.06 -14.03
CA ALA A 724 -16.72 32.50 -15.39
C ALA A 724 -16.35 31.41 -16.43
N LEU A 725 -15.33 30.59 -16.15
CA LEU A 725 -15.01 29.39 -16.93
C LEU A 725 -16.12 28.33 -16.86
N LEU A 726 -16.75 28.11 -15.70
CA LEU A 726 -17.87 27.17 -15.57
C LEU A 726 -19.08 27.57 -16.41
N LEU A 727 -19.32 28.88 -16.60
CA LEU A 727 -20.38 29.36 -17.49
C LEU A 727 -20.15 28.94 -18.95
N THR A 728 -18.90 28.60 -19.32
CA THR A 728 -18.58 28.11 -20.67
C THR A 728 -18.90 26.63 -20.88
N LEU A 729 -19.36 25.90 -19.86
CA LEU A 729 -19.81 24.52 -19.97
C LEU A 729 -21.29 24.45 -20.36
N ASP A 730 -21.68 23.44 -21.14
CA ASP A 730 -23.11 23.15 -21.38
C ASP A 730 -23.78 22.45 -20.19
N GLU A 731 -25.11 22.26 -20.22
CA GLU A 731 -25.86 21.61 -19.13
C GLU A 731 -25.41 20.17 -18.87
N GLY A 732 -25.00 19.43 -19.92
CA GLY A 732 -24.53 18.05 -19.81
C GLY A 732 -23.12 17.94 -19.23
N GLN A 733 -22.27 18.93 -19.48
CA GLN A 733 -20.92 19.09 -18.94
C GLN A 733 -20.96 19.59 -17.49
N SER A 734 -21.84 20.55 -17.19
CA SER A 734 -22.03 21.10 -15.83
C SER A 734 -22.49 20.02 -14.85
N GLY A 735 -23.38 19.11 -15.28
CA GLY A 735 -23.81 17.97 -14.46
C GLY A 735 -22.72 16.93 -14.18
N ARG A 736 -21.66 16.87 -15.01
CA ARG A 736 -20.50 15.98 -14.78
C ARG A 736 -19.46 16.60 -13.85
N TYR A 737 -19.37 17.93 -13.80
CA TYR A 737 -18.49 18.67 -12.90
C TYR A 737 -19.06 18.79 -11.47
N ALA A 738 -20.39 18.75 -11.32
CA ALA A 738 -21.09 18.88 -10.03
C ALA A 738 -21.06 17.62 -9.11
N MET A 739 -20.18 16.65 -9.37
CA MET A 739 -19.90 15.52 -8.49
C MET A 739 -18.38 15.44 -8.28
N PRO A 740 -17.90 15.44 -7.02
CA PRO A 740 -18.19 14.34 -6.09
C PRO A 740 -18.59 14.74 -4.67
N ALA A 741 -19.20 13.78 -3.97
CA ALA A 741 -19.31 13.70 -2.52
C ALA A 741 -17.99 13.23 -1.88
#